data_AF-A0AAD7ML64-F1
#
_entry.id   AF-A0AAD7ML64-F1
#
_cell.length_a   1.000
_cell.length_b   1.000
_cell.length_c   1.000
_cell.angle_alpha   90.00
_cell.angle_beta   90.00
_cell.angle_gamma   90.00
#
_symmetry.space_group_name_H-M   'P 1'
#
loop_
_entity.id
_entity.type
_entity.pdbx_description
1 polymer ?
#
loop_
_entity_poly.entity_id
_entity_poly.type
_entity_poly.pdbx_seq_one_letter_code
_entity_poly.pdbx_strand_id
1 'polypeptide(L)'
;IRLWCLTIPVPGVAPIIVAAIPIANDLKADVLLEYLIKVINGLLDNKIKVISYACDGTQIERSVQDMFVKWAPERIEHLIEDPHGKAPPVRIIAAVVHGQAICMIQDAKHALKTFRNNLFSGARLLALGSYTAIYSRISEMAFADGSPLFHRDVEKLDRQDDNAATRLFSADTLKYLADHHPEYLGEIVYLFIFGELIDAYQNRSIPHAERVKLVLRARYFLDSWSASLDISGYTKSVYFLSREAVDIARIIIEGYLALVYIHRDSVDGIFPLLPWLHSSEACEHIFGESRRIVKDFTMLDFLYMIPKLHIKIRSAVLRAKASDSKAKATGYSHTYFDNTGLDILALSTFPTDDDIKLAAAEAAEESDSLIALLGLAPSQLHGGLTPVAPILPSIGSWYDAEQDDEPDSDADSISEAQQLQDLIDKAEVSTASRSRKQDQELLNLTSAALALAADDMIKIHTSSGNEDEASKPLGRGAFTSDAIDFDYLVELRRRHQTIQAAHGVRTRIVDQSSEKVKEVSLRQQLIKKMHLVLKEEQDHATGIGLERSARWHAPAPGGRGAKESETTLPAGNSANAALTAAAVAKTAAARRKTVFTKAGVPKLAEVINARVTVLRPIRIGDYGVVLTTRGVMIEMLICLVFQMHAKGGGKHGTHHPVTDSVNISALSKISVQIFEKVHGAQFRTIPTATAMLQTKQLAHILPINFLCLLSTSPKVLSTGLELSAEDSEHFKTLAGAVDKLNAALKSFRKRGKVAGDEEDYNEGDM
;
A
#
# COMPACT_ATOMS: atom_id res chain seq x y z
N ILE A 1 -0.36 -12.00 30.91
CA ILE A 1 0.37 -10.94 31.64
C ILE A 1 0.33 -9.68 30.79
N ARG A 2 -0.09 -8.54 31.34
CA ARG A 2 0.08 -7.21 30.75
C ARG A 2 1.37 -6.60 31.27
N LEU A 3 2.19 -6.07 30.38
CA LEU A 3 3.54 -5.59 30.66
C LEU A 3 3.64 -4.11 30.26
N TRP A 4 4.18 -3.28 31.17
CA TRP A 4 4.54 -1.90 30.89
C TRP A 4 6.04 -1.74 31.02
N CYS A 5 6.67 -1.28 29.94
CA CYS A 5 8.09 -1.02 29.89
C CYS A 5 8.34 0.47 29.67
N LEU A 6 9.32 1.00 30.39
CA LEU A 6 9.85 2.35 30.16
C LEU A 6 11.06 2.23 29.24
N THR A 7 10.97 2.85 28.08
CA THR A 7 12.11 3.03 27.17
C THR A 7 12.66 4.43 27.37
N ILE A 8 13.96 4.52 27.65
CA ILE A 8 14.68 5.80 27.67
C ILE A 8 15.14 6.05 26.23
N PRO A 9 14.73 7.14 25.57
CA PRO A 9 14.96 7.37 24.14
C PRO A 9 16.39 7.83 23.86
N VAL A 10 17.38 7.10 24.39
CA VAL A 10 18.81 7.38 24.23
C VAL A 10 19.51 6.10 23.75
N PRO A 11 20.46 6.19 22.81
CA PRO A 11 21.16 5.02 22.29
C PRO A 11 21.86 4.22 23.40
N GLY A 12 21.71 2.90 23.38
CA GLY A 12 22.45 2.01 24.28
C GLY A 12 21.89 1.88 25.69
N VAL A 13 20.69 2.44 25.96
CA VAL A 13 20.00 2.27 27.25
C VAL A 13 18.96 1.15 27.15
N ALA A 14 18.99 0.23 28.12
CA ALA A 14 18.04 -0.88 28.17
C ALA A 14 16.66 -0.42 28.64
N PRO A 15 15.56 -0.95 28.07
CA PRO A 15 14.23 -0.72 28.60
C PRO A 15 14.08 -1.31 30.01
N ILE A 16 13.25 -0.66 30.82
CA ILE A 16 13.01 -1.01 32.23
C ILE A 16 11.59 -1.56 32.37
N ILE A 17 11.44 -2.73 32.99
CA ILE A 17 10.12 -3.27 33.34
C ILE A 17 9.58 -2.44 34.51
N VAL A 18 8.52 -1.66 34.28
CA VAL A 18 7.90 -0.81 35.32
C VAL A 18 6.80 -1.58 36.05
N ALA A 19 5.97 -2.30 35.31
CA ALA A 19 4.87 -3.07 35.88
C ALA A 19 4.58 -4.31 35.04
N ALA A 20 4.18 -5.39 35.72
CA ALA A 20 3.66 -6.60 35.11
C ALA A 20 2.45 -7.08 35.92
N ILE A 21 1.31 -7.26 35.28
CA ILE A 21 0.05 -7.60 35.95
C ILE A 21 -0.59 -8.82 35.27
N PRO A 22 -1.07 -9.83 36.02
CA PRO A 22 -1.92 -10.86 35.45
C PRO A 22 -3.29 -10.27 35.12
N ILE A 23 -3.71 -10.37 33.87
CA ILE A 23 -5.02 -9.91 33.41
C ILE A 23 -5.76 -11.05 32.71
N ALA A 24 -7.09 -10.99 32.72
CA ALA A 24 -7.94 -11.84 31.91
C ALA A 24 -7.92 -11.38 30.43
N ASN A 25 -8.26 -12.29 29.51
CA ASN A 25 -8.22 -12.02 28.08
C ASN A 25 -9.40 -11.16 27.57
N ASP A 26 -10.43 -10.99 28.39
CA ASP A 26 -11.71 -10.34 28.08
C ASP A 26 -11.88 -8.99 28.79
N LEU A 27 -10.80 -8.45 29.38
CA LEU A 27 -10.86 -7.14 30.02
C LEU A 27 -11.21 -6.05 29.01
N LYS A 28 -12.10 -5.16 29.44
CA LYS A 28 -12.55 -4.00 28.69
C LYS A 28 -11.56 -2.85 28.82
N ALA A 29 -11.63 -1.92 27.87
CA ALA A 29 -10.68 -0.82 27.76
C ALA A 29 -10.74 0.17 28.94
N ASP A 30 -11.89 0.33 29.61
CA ASP A 30 -12.06 1.15 30.82
C ASP A 30 -11.22 0.62 32.00
N VAL A 31 -11.23 -0.70 32.22
CA VAL A 31 -10.41 -1.32 33.26
C VAL A 31 -8.92 -1.19 32.95
N LEU A 32 -8.54 -1.35 31.67
CA LEU A 32 -7.15 -1.19 31.24
C LEU A 32 -6.65 0.25 31.38
N LEU A 33 -7.54 1.22 31.19
CA LEU A 33 -7.24 2.64 31.39
C LEU A 33 -6.90 2.94 32.86
N GLU A 34 -7.62 2.37 33.82
CA GLU A 34 -7.32 2.57 35.26
C GLU A 34 -5.88 2.14 35.60
N TYR A 35 -5.43 1.02 35.04
CA TYR A 35 -4.05 0.57 35.21
C TYR A 35 -3.05 1.51 34.54
N LEU A 36 -3.35 1.98 33.32
CA LEU A 36 -2.49 2.93 32.62
C LEU A 36 -2.34 4.25 33.40
N ILE A 37 -3.46 4.83 33.87
CA ILE A 37 -3.47 6.06 34.68
C ILE A 37 -2.60 5.89 35.92
N LYS A 38 -2.75 4.76 36.64
CA LYS A 38 -1.95 4.49 37.84
C LYS A 38 -0.45 4.44 37.55
N VAL A 39 -0.05 3.82 36.44
CA VAL A 39 1.36 3.75 36.02
C VAL A 39 1.87 5.13 35.63
N ILE A 40 1.13 5.87 34.80
CA ILE A 40 1.54 7.20 34.32
C ILE A 40 1.65 8.19 35.49
N ASN A 41 0.64 8.29 36.34
CA ASN A 41 0.68 9.18 37.51
C ASN A 41 1.85 8.81 38.43
N GLY A 42 2.06 7.51 38.70
CA GLY A 42 3.18 7.06 39.52
C GLY A 42 4.55 7.45 38.94
N LEU A 43 4.72 7.41 37.61
CA LEU A 43 5.95 7.88 36.96
C LEU A 43 6.11 9.41 37.10
N LEU A 44 5.05 10.17 36.83
CA LEU A 44 5.06 11.64 36.92
C LEU A 44 5.29 12.14 38.35
N ASP A 45 4.71 11.48 39.36
CA ASP A 45 4.91 11.78 40.78
C ASP A 45 6.38 11.59 41.19
N ASN A 46 7.07 10.63 40.57
CA ASN A 46 8.51 10.39 40.73
C ASN A 46 9.37 11.23 39.77
N LYS A 47 8.80 12.28 39.16
CA LYS A 47 9.48 13.22 38.26
C LYS A 47 10.06 12.59 36.99
N ILE A 48 9.51 11.45 36.56
CA ILE A 48 9.82 10.85 35.27
C ILE A 48 8.90 11.47 34.23
N LYS A 49 9.49 12.27 33.33
CA LYS A 49 8.77 12.92 32.22
C LYS A 49 8.44 11.92 31.12
N VAL A 50 7.23 11.37 31.17
CA VAL A 50 6.71 10.52 30.10
C VAL A 50 6.27 11.42 28.94
N ILE A 51 6.74 11.17 27.72
CA ILE A 51 6.41 11.98 26.54
C ILE A 51 5.51 11.26 25.53
N SER A 52 5.42 9.93 25.62
CA SER A 52 4.59 9.13 24.72
C SER A 52 4.15 7.82 25.36
N TYR A 53 2.99 7.31 24.96
CA TYR A 53 2.54 5.96 25.25
C TYR A 53 2.36 5.16 23.95
N ALA A 54 3.20 4.15 23.75
CA ALA A 54 3.17 3.27 22.59
C ALA A 54 2.55 1.91 22.95
N CYS A 55 1.68 1.39 22.08
CA CYS A 55 1.07 0.07 22.22
C CYS A 55 0.90 -0.63 20.87
N ASP A 56 0.38 -1.86 20.90
CA ASP A 56 0.04 -2.59 19.69
C ASP A 56 -1.22 -2.04 19.00
N GLY A 57 -1.39 -2.41 17.73
CA GLY A 57 -2.53 -2.00 16.91
C GLY A 57 -3.83 -2.73 17.18
N THR A 58 -4.06 -3.27 18.38
CA THR A 58 -5.36 -3.89 18.69
C THR A 58 -6.44 -2.84 18.93
N GLN A 59 -7.69 -3.20 18.65
CA GLN A 59 -8.83 -2.29 18.82
C GLN A 59 -9.02 -1.86 20.29
N ILE A 60 -8.77 -2.77 21.23
CA ILE A 60 -8.87 -2.48 22.66
C ILE A 60 -7.79 -1.46 23.06
N GLU A 61 -6.53 -1.64 22.63
CA GLU A 61 -5.45 -0.69 22.94
C GLU A 61 -5.71 0.71 22.35
N ARG A 62 -6.19 0.80 21.10
CA ARG A 62 -6.59 2.10 20.53
C ARG A 62 -7.71 2.76 21.34
N SER A 63 -8.68 1.97 21.79
CA SER A 63 -9.75 2.49 22.66
C SER A 63 -9.22 3.00 23.99
N VAL A 64 -8.22 2.34 24.59
CA VAL A 64 -7.52 2.84 25.80
C VAL A 64 -6.84 4.17 25.51
N GLN A 65 -6.13 4.31 24.39
CA GLN A 65 -5.47 5.57 23.99
C GLN A 65 -6.48 6.71 23.82
N ASP A 66 -7.59 6.47 23.11
CA ASP A 66 -8.66 7.45 22.94
C ASP A 66 -9.27 7.89 24.27
N MET A 67 -9.51 6.93 25.16
CA MET A 67 -10.06 7.24 26.48
C MET A 67 -9.05 7.96 27.37
N PHE A 68 -7.75 7.66 27.25
CA PHE A 68 -6.70 8.37 27.98
C PHE A 68 -6.62 9.84 27.55
N VAL A 69 -6.64 10.12 26.24
CA VAL A 69 -6.71 11.50 25.73
C VAL A 69 -7.99 12.17 26.20
N LYS A 70 -9.12 11.44 26.25
CA LYS A 70 -10.38 11.99 26.74
C LYS A 70 -10.37 12.34 28.23
N TRP A 71 -9.73 11.49 29.02
CA TRP A 71 -9.60 11.60 30.47
C TRP A 71 -8.63 12.72 30.90
N ALA A 72 -7.60 12.99 30.09
CA ALA A 72 -6.56 13.96 30.44
C ALA A 72 -7.15 15.35 30.80
N PRO A 73 -6.69 15.98 31.89
CA PRO A 73 -7.21 17.28 32.35
C PRO A 73 -7.12 18.39 31.31
N GLU A 74 -6.04 18.38 30.53
CA GLU A 74 -5.73 19.39 29.52
C GLU A 74 -5.24 18.71 28.25
N ARG A 75 -5.28 19.44 27.13
CA ARG A 75 -4.78 18.98 25.83
C ARG A 75 -4.10 20.12 25.10
N ILE A 76 -3.01 19.80 24.44
CA ILE A 76 -2.35 20.70 23.49
C ILE A 76 -2.82 20.30 22.09
N GLU A 77 -3.15 21.30 21.30
CA GLU A 77 -3.60 21.15 19.92
C GLU A 77 -2.72 21.99 19.00
N HIS A 78 -2.11 21.34 18.01
CA HIS A 78 -1.43 22.00 16.89
C HIS A 78 -2.22 21.76 15.61
N LEU A 79 -2.27 22.78 14.77
CA LEU A 79 -2.97 22.75 13.48
C LEU A 79 -1.96 22.95 12.36
N ILE A 80 -2.02 22.07 11.37
CA ILE A 80 -1.33 22.25 10.09
C ILE A 80 -2.41 22.53 9.06
N GLU A 81 -2.45 23.76 8.57
CA GLU A 81 -3.42 24.19 7.55
C GLU A 81 -3.26 23.37 6.26
N ASP A 82 -4.37 23.13 5.58
CA ASP A 82 -4.36 22.50 4.28
C ASP A 82 -3.63 23.40 3.27
N PRO A 83 -2.56 22.92 2.61
CA PRO A 83 -1.80 23.73 1.65
C PRO A 83 -2.65 24.26 0.49
N HIS A 84 -3.75 23.56 0.15
CA HIS A 84 -4.67 24.00 -0.89
C HIS A 84 -5.78 24.94 -0.40
N GLY A 85 -5.94 25.11 0.93
CA GLY A 85 -6.95 25.95 1.57
C GLY A 85 -8.40 25.47 1.41
N LYS A 86 -8.63 24.18 1.10
CA LYS A 86 -9.97 23.64 0.81
C LYS A 86 -10.37 22.47 1.69
N ALA A 87 -9.41 21.78 2.32
CA ALA A 87 -9.65 20.72 3.29
C ALA A 87 -9.51 21.25 4.75
N PRO A 88 -10.10 20.57 5.75
CA PRO A 88 -9.85 20.88 7.15
C PRO A 88 -8.37 20.69 7.51
N PRO A 89 -7.84 21.49 8.46
CA PRO A 89 -6.45 21.33 8.90
C PRO A 89 -6.21 19.96 9.53
N VAL A 90 -4.98 19.48 9.41
CA VAL A 90 -4.52 18.31 10.18
C VAL A 90 -4.43 18.73 11.63
N ARG A 91 -5.16 18.04 12.51
CA ARG A 91 -5.23 18.31 13.94
C ARG A 91 -4.32 17.34 14.69
N ILE A 92 -3.35 17.86 15.43
CA ILE A 92 -2.41 17.07 16.21
C ILE A 92 -2.72 17.32 17.69
N ILE A 93 -3.09 16.27 18.40
CA ILE A 93 -3.54 16.37 19.80
C ILE A 93 -2.57 15.60 20.70
N ALA A 94 -2.08 16.26 21.76
CA ALA A 94 -1.36 15.65 22.86
C ALA A 94 -2.12 15.82 24.18
N ALA A 95 -2.18 14.76 24.98
CA ALA A 95 -2.76 14.81 26.32
C ALA A 95 -1.79 15.48 27.28
N VAL A 96 -2.27 16.30 28.21
CA VAL A 96 -1.45 16.92 29.26
C VAL A 96 -1.86 16.41 30.62
N VAL A 97 -0.92 15.79 31.32
CA VAL A 97 -1.12 15.21 32.66
C VAL A 97 -0.01 15.73 33.58
N HIS A 98 -0.39 16.33 34.71
CA HIS A 98 0.55 16.98 35.64
C HIS A 98 1.50 17.99 34.94
N GLY A 99 0.99 18.72 33.94
CA GLY A 99 1.78 19.66 33.12
C GLY A 99 2.72 19.00 32.10
N GLN A 100 2.74 17.67 31.99
CA GLN A 100 3.54 16.94 31.03
C GLN A 100 2.70 16.55 29.80
N ALA A 101 3.14 16.94 28.61
CA ALA A 101 2.55 16.52 27.34
C ALA A 101 2.92 15.07 27.00
N ILE A 102 1.93 14.29 26.59
CA ILE A 102 2.03 12.85 26.26
C ILE A 102 1.26 12.58 24.96
N CYS A 103 1.95 12.10 23.94
CA CYS A 103 1.31 11.65 22.70
C CYS A 103 1.03 10.14 22.68
N MET A 104 -0.03 9.74 21.97
CA MET A 104 -0.37 8.34 21.77
C MET A 104 0.30 7.84 20.48
N ILE A 105 1.01 6.71 20.57
CA ILE A 105 1.78 6.14 19.46
C ILE A 105 1.37 4.70 19.20
N GLN A 106 1.48 4.28 17.96
CA GLN A 106 1.25 2.91 17.51
C GLN A 106 2.53 2.31 16.93
N ASP A 107 2.69 1.00 17.07
CA ASP A 107 3.87 0.30 16.57
C ASP A 107 3.97 0.35 15.04
N ALA A 108 5.02 1.01 14.52
CA ALA A 108 5.21 1.20 13.09
C ALA A 108 5.44 -0.13 12.32
N LYS A 109 6.12 -1.12 12.92
CA LYS A 109 6.30 -2.44 12.28
C LYS A 109 4.97 -3.19 12.23
N HIS A 110 4.15 -3.08 13.28
CA HIS A 110 2.79 -3.61 13.26
C HIS A 110 1.93 -2.96 12.17
N ALA A 111 2.04 -1.65 11.97
CA ALA A 111 1.32 -0.96 10.90
C ALA A 111 1.73 -1.44 9.50
N LEU A 112 3.03 -1.63 9.24
CA LEU A 112 3.50 -2.19 7.97
C LEU A 112 2.85 -3.56 7.67
N LYS A 113 2.75 -4.43 8.69
CA LYS A 113 2.04 -5.71 8.58
C LYS A 113 0.55 -5.53 8.30
N THR A 114 -0.08 -4.53 8.92
CA THR A 114 -1.50 -4.20 8.70
C THR A 114 -1.76 -3.74 7.25
N PHE A 115 -0.89 -2.91 6.68
CA PHE A 115 -0.99 -2.50 5.27
C PHE A 115 -0.83 -3.70 4.32
N ARG A 116 0.21 -4.53 4.52
CA ARG A 116 0.35 -5.80 3.77
C ARG A 116 -0.92 -6.66 3.86
N ASN A 117 -1.44 -6.86 5.06
CA ASN A 117 -2.60 -7.73 5.28
C ASN A 117 -3.88 -7.17 4.60
N ASN A 118 -4.02 -5.84 4.50
CA ASN A 118 -5.09 -5.20 3.74
C ASN A 118 -4.94 -5.43 2.23
N LEU A 119 -3.72 -5.28 1.69
CA LEU A 119 -3.42 -5.63 0.30
C LEU A 119 -3.70 -7.12 0.01
N PHE A 120 -3.51 -7.98 1.01
CA PHE A 120 -3.67 -9.44 0.87
C PHE A 120 -5.12 -9.93 1.08
N SER A 121 -6.03 -9.02 1.43
CA SER A 121 -7.41 -9.37 1.78
C SER A 121 -8.30 -9.53 0.54
N GLY A 122 -8.65 -10.77 0.18
CA GLY A 122 -9.63 -11.04 -0.89
C GLY A 122 -11.09 -10.68 -0.58
N ALA A 123 -11.37 -10.12 0.61
CA ALA A 123 -12.68 -9.55 0.95
C ALA A 123 -12.85 -8.10 0.48
N ARG A 124 -11.74 -7.44 0.09
CA ARG A 124 -11.67 -6.04 -0.31
C ARG A 124 -11.00 -5.95 -1.67
N LEU A 125 -11.23 -4.84 -2.36
CA LEU A 125 -10.60 -4.49 -3.61
C LEU A 125 -10.10 -3.06 -3.50
N LEU A 126 -8.81 -2.86 -3.18
CA LEU A 126 -8.25 -1.53 -3.03
C LEU A 126 -8.27 -0.82 -4.39
N ALA A 127 -9.18 0.13 -4.57
CA ALA A 127 -9.40 0.85 -5.83
C ALA A 127 -8.75 2.23 -5.76
N LEU A 128 -7.76 2.47 -6.61
CA LEU A 128 -6.89 3.64 -6.61
C LEU A 128 -7.04 4.35 -7.96
N GLY A 129 -8.04 5.22 -8.07
CA GLY A 129 -8.43 5.83 -9.34
C GLY A 129 -8.85 4.79 -10.37
N SER A 130 -8.15 4.73 -11.51
CA SER A 130 -8.37 3.72 -12.56
C SER A 130 -7.64 2.40 -12.32
N TYR A 131 -6.89 2.29 -11.23
CA TYR A 131 -6.03 1.15 -10.90
C TYR A 131 -6.50 0.43 -9.63
N THR A 132 -5.87 -0.70 -9.35
CA THR A 132 -6.12 -1.48 -8.13
C THR A 132 -4.80 -1.94 -7.53
N ALA A 133 -4.80 -2.21 -6.23
CA ALA A 133 -3.71 -2.90 -5.56
C ALA A 133 -4.21 -4.26 -5.04
N ILE A 134 -3.69 -5.37 -5.58
CA ILE A 134 -4.24 -6.72 -5.32
C ILE A 134 -3.19 -7.80 -5.04
N TYR A 135 -3.55 -8.73 -4.14
CA TYR A 135 -2.71 -9.87 -3.77
C TYR A 135 -2.24 -10.75 -4.94
N SER A 136 -3.10 -11.01 -5.94
CA SER A 136 -2.79 -11.97 -7.00
C SER A 136 -1.55 -11.60 -7.81
N ARG A 137 -1.35 -10.30 -8.07
CA ARG A 137 -0.17 -9.78 -8.77
C ARG A 137 1.10 -9.89 -7.92
N ILE A 138 1.00 -9.59 -6.62
CA ILE A 138 2.12 -9.80 -5.67
C ILE A 138 2.48 -11.28 -5.57
N SER A 139 1.47 -12.15 -5.56
CA SER A 139 1.68 -13.60 -5.56
C SER A 139 2.40 -14.02 -6.84
N GLU A 140 1.93 -13.63 -8.01
CA GLU A 140 2.58 -13.92 -9.31
C GLU A 140 4.03 -13.45 -9.33
N MET A 141 4.27 -12.19 -8.94
CA MET A 141 5.60 -11.61 -8.80
C MET A 141 6.51 -12.42 -7.89
N ALA A 142 6.03 -12.93 -6.76
CA ALA A 142 6.87 -13.66 -5.81
C ALA A 142 7.45 -14.97 -6.38
N PHE A 143 6.80 -15.54 -7.40
CA PHE A 143 7.27 -16.75 -8.08
C PHE A 143 8.02 -16.47 -9.38
N ALA A 144 8.01 -15.23 -9.87
CA ALA A 144 8.75 -14.84 -11.06
C ALA A 144 10.27 -14.87 -10.83
N ASP A 145 11.01 -15.07 -11.92
CA ASP A 145 12.47 -15.02 -11.89
C ASP A 145 12.95 -13.59 -11.60
N GLY A 146 14.01 -13.45 -10.80
CA GLY A 146 14.53 -12.14 -10.38
C GLY A 146 13.74 -11.45 -9.26
N SER A 147 12.63 -12.05 -8.80
CA SER A 147 11.80 -11.48 -7.75
C SER A 147 12.57 -11.26 -6.44
N PRO A 148 12.43 -10.08 -5.80
CA PRO A 148 12.99 -9.78 -4.48
C PRO A 148 12.22 -10.46 -3.34
N LEU A 149 11.07 -11.08 -3.62
CA LEU A 149 10.27 -11.81 -2.64
C LEU A 149 10.61 -13.31 -2.60
N PHE A 150 10.44 -13.90 -1.43
CA PHE A 150 10.43 -15.36 -1.27
C PHE A 150 9.01 -15.89 -1.43
N HIS A 151 8.88 -17.13 -1.90
CA HIS A 151 7.56 -17.78 -2.06
C HIS A 151 6.77 -17.81 -0.73
N ARG A 152 7.47 -17.93 0.41
CA ARG A 152 6.85 -17.93 1.75
C ARG A 152 6.32 -16.57 2.20
N ASP A 153 6.72 -15.49 1.53
CA ASP A 153 6.20 -14.14 1.80
C ASP A 153 4.75 -13.99 1.32
N VAL A 154 4.28 -14.90 0.46
CA VAL A 154 2.91 -14.93 -0.08
C VAL A 154 2.18 -16.25 0.24
N GLU A 155 2.87 -17.39 0.18
CA GLU A 155 2.31 -18.70 0.51
C GLU A 155 2.53 -19.10 1.97
N LYS A 156 1.44 -19.54 2.63
CA LYS A 156 1.46 -19.94 4.05
C LYS A 156 2.16 -18.89 4.93
N LEU A 157 1.97 -17.62 4.54
CA LEU A 157 2.56 -16.47 5.18
C LEU A 157 2.24 -16.47 6.67
N ASP A 158 3.29 -16.37 7.49
CA ASP A 158 3.14 -16.00 8.88
C ASP A 158 2.74 -14.52 8.94
N ARG A 159 1.49 -14.24 9.33
CA ARG A 159 0.96 -12.87 9.42
C ARG A 159 1.72 -12.01 10.42
N GLN A 160 2.52 -12.60 11.32
CA GLN A 160 3.38 -11.89 12.26
C GLN A 160 4.80 -11.65 11.74
N ASP A 161 5.19 -12.19 10.58
CA ASP A 161 6.54 -12.01 10.01
C ASP A 161 6.75 -10.57 9.54
N ASP A 162 7.58 -9.82 10.26
CA ASP A 162 7.99 -8.46 9.93
C ASP A 162 8.84 -8.42 8.67
N ASN A 163 9.76 -9.38 8.49
CA ASN A 163 10.69 -9.39 7.37
C ASN A 163 9.96 -9.56 6.03
N ALA A 164 8.90 -10.37 6.00
CA ALA A 164 8.06 -10.51 4.81
C ALA A 164 7.36 -9.20 4.44
N ALA A 165 6.88 -8.43 5.43
CA ALA A 165 6.33 -7.10 5.18
C ALA A 165 7.43 -6.14 4.71
N THR A 166 8.55 -6.06 5.41
CA THR A 166 9.68 -5.18 5.05
C THR A 166 10.19 -5.43 3.63
N ARG A 167 10.30 -6.69 3.19
CA ARG A 167 10.65 -7.03 1.80
C ARG A 167 9.62 -6.52 0.80
N LEU A 168 8.33 -6.73 1.07
CA LEU A 168 7.26 -6.29 0.17
C LEU A 168 7.29 -4.78 -0.08
N PHE A 169 7.57 -3.99 0.96
CA PHE A 169 7.65 -2.53 0.85
C PHE A 169 9.07 -2.01 0.55
N SER A 170 10.02 -2.87 0.18
CA SER A 170 11.39 -2.46 -0.14
C SER A 170 11.51 -1.78 -1.50
N ALA A 171 12.57 -1.00 -1.69
CA ALA A 171 12.87 -0.35 -2.95
C ALA A 171 13.14 -1.35 -4.09
N ASP A 172 13.68 -2.53 -3.79
CA ASP A 172 13.93 -3.56 -4.81
C ASP A 172 12.61 -4.18 -5.30
N THR A 173 11.61 -4.33 -4.42
CA THR A 173 10.25 -4.73 -4.84
C THR A 173 9.60 -3.64 -5.69
N LEU A 174 9.75 -2.38 -5.30
CA LEU A 174 9.25 -1.26 -6.09
C LEU A 174 9.92 -1.19 -7.47
N LYS A 175 11.25 -1.37 -7.53
CA LYS A 175 12.00 -1.44 -8.78
C LYS A 175 11.57 -2.61 -9.65
N TYR A 176 11.41 -3.80 -9.05
CA TYR A 176 10.98 -4.97 -9.81
C TYR A 176 9.63 -4.71 -10.49
N LEU A 177 8.68 -4.12 -9.76
CA LEU A 177 7.37 -3.74 -10.31
C LEU A 177 7.50 -2.68 -11.40
N ALA A 178 8.30 -1.63 -11.18
CA ALA A 178 8.54 -0.59 -12.19
C ALA A 178 9.14 -1.17 -13.49
N ASP A 179 10.12 -2.06 -13.39
CA ASP A 179 10.85 -2.60 -14.53
C ASP A 179 10.03 -3.67 -15.30
N HIS A 180 9.24 -4.49 -14.61
CA HIS A 180 8.58 -5.66 -15.21
C HIS A 180 7.06 -5.53 -15.35
N HIS A 181 6.44 -4.67 -14.53
CA HIS A 181 5.00 -4.50 -14.44
C HIS A 181 4.59 -3.03 -14.21
N PRO A 182 5.01 -2.09 -15.09
CA PRO A 182 4.65 -0.67 -14.95
C PRO A 182 3.12 -0.44 -14.96
N GLU A 183 2.34 -1.38 -15.50
CA GLU A 183 0.88 -1.37 -15.47
C GLU A 183 0.27 -1.63 -14.07
N TYR A 184 1.07 -2.09 -13.10
CA TYR A 184 0.67 -2.32 -11.69
C TYR A 184 0.83 -1.07 -10.84
N LEU A 185 0.37 0.05 -11.40
CA LEU A 185 0.59 1.36 -10.83
C LEU A 185 -0.04 1.54 -9.44
N GLY A 186 -1.22 0.94 -9.23
CA GLY A 186 -1.88 0.93 -7.94
C GLY A 186 -1.00 0.28 -6.87
N GLU A 187 -0.35 -0.84 -7.17
CA GLU A 187 0.61 -1.48 -6.28
C GLU A 187 1.87 -0.63 -6.07
N ILE A 188 2.44 -0.05 -7.13
CA ILE A 188 3.65 0.80 -7.06
C ILE A 188 3.41 1.98 -6.09
N VAL A 189 2.35 2.76 -6.31
CA VAL A 189 2.03 3.92 -5.47
C VAL A 189 1.69 3.49 -4.03
N TYR A 190 0.93 2.40 -3.86
CA TYR A 190 0.58 1.87 -2.55
C TYR A 190 1.82 1.45 -1.75
N LEU A 191 2.73 0.68 -2.36
CA LEU A 191 3.95 0.23 -1.70
C LEU A 191 4.92 1.38 -1.41
N PHE A 192 4.98 2.38 -2.28
CA PHE A 192 5.75 3.59 -2.05
C PHE A 192 5.23 4.36 -0.82
N ILE A 193 3.96 4.78 -0.80
CA ILE A 193 3.38 5.60 0.27
C ILE A 193 3.52 4.95 1.65
N PHE A 194 3.10 3.69 1.78
CA PHE A 194 3.11 3.02 3.09
C PHE A 194 4.50 2.52 3.49
N GLY A 195 5.42 2.28 2.54
CA GLY A 195 6.82 2.03 2.86
C GLY A 195 7.48 3.25 3.48
N GLU A 196 7.29 4.41 2.84
CA GLU A 196 7.84 5.70 3.26
C GLU A 196 7.29 6.17 4.61
N LEU A 197 5.98 5.99 4.85
CA LEU A 197 5.35 6.29 6.14
C LEU A 197 6.04 5.55 7.30
N ILE A 198 6.37 4.28 7.10
CA ILE A 198 7.00 3.46 8.14
C ILE A 198 8.50 3.76 8.26
N ASP A 199 9.18 4.06 7.16
CA ASP A 199 10.58 4.47 7.21
C ASP A 199 10.78 5.85 7.84
N ALA A 200 9.76 6.72 7.82
CA ALA A 200 9.75 7.95 8.63
C ALA A 200 9.91 7.67 10.14
N TYR A 201 9.60 6.45 10.60
CA TYR A 201 9.90 5.98 11.96
C TYR A 201 11.18 5.15 12.03
N GLN A 202 11.39 4.24 11.09
CA GLN A 202 12.37 3.14 11.23
C GLN A 202 13.75 3.47 10.66
N ASN A 203 13.84 4.33 9.65
CA ASN A 203 15.14 4.76 9.14
C ASN A 203 15.82 5.66 10.17
N ARG A 204 17.14 5.54 10.32
CA ARG A 204 17.94 6.24 11.32
C ARG A 204 18.70 7.47 10.81
N SER A 205 18.73 7.66 9.50
CA SER A 205 19.52 8.69 8.83
C SER A 205 18.67 9.84 8.29
N ILE A 206 17.33 9.71 8.26
CA ILE A 206 16.43 10.75 7.76
C ILE A 206 16.31 11.88 8.81
N PRO A 207 16.46 13.16 8.43
CA PRO A 207 16.23 14.31 9.32
C PRO A 207 14.73 14.54 9.60
N HIS A 208 14.40 15.30 10.66
CA HIS A 208 13.01 15.48 11.06
C HIS A 208 12.14 16.22 10.02
N ALA A 209 12.68 17.19 9.30
CA ALA A 209 11.95 17.90 8.24
C ALA A 209 11.48 16.94 7.12
N GLU A 210 12.38 16.08 6.64
CA GLU A 210 12.03 15.08 5.63
C GLU A 210 11.01 14.08 6.17
N ARG A 211 11.15 13.60 7.42
CA ARG A 211 10.14 12.73 8.04
C ARG A 211 8.76 13.36 8.14
N VAL A 212 8.67 14.66 8.47
CA VAL A 212 7.42 15.43 8.47
C VAL A 212 6.77 15.38 7.08
N LYS A 213 7.54 15.61 6.02
CA LYS A 213 7.06 15.49 4.64
C LYS A 213 6.55 14.07 4.34
N LEU A 214 7.29 13.02 4.71
CA LEU A 214 6.87 11.63 4.46
C LEU A 214 5.53 11.28 5.12
N VAL A 215 5.34 11.67 6.39
CA VAL A 215 4.08 11.38 7.11
C VAL A 215 2.91 12.22 6.59
N LEU A 216 3.16 13.48 6.20
CA LEU A 216 2.13 14.35 5.62
C LEU A 216 1.76 13.91 4.20
N ARG A 217 2.69 13.42 3.39
CA ARG A 217 2.40 12.86 2.06
C ARG A 217 1.45 11.67 2.17
N ALA A 218 1.70 10.78 3.14
CA ALA A 218 0.79 9.67 3.42
C ALA A 218 -0.59 10.15 3.88
N ARG A 219 -0.67 11.25 4.65
CA ARG A 219 -1.94 11.86 5.06
C ARG A 219 -2.73 12.39 3.87
N TYR A 220 -2.14 13.26 3.07
CA TYR A 220 -2.80 13.87 1.93
C TYR A 220 -3.20 12.82 0.90
N PHE A 221 -2.37 11.81 0.67
CA PHE A 221 -2.72 10.69 -0.20
C PHE A 221 -3.94 9.91 0.30
N LEU A 222 -4.01 9.61 1.61
CA LEU A 222 -5.15 8.91 2.21
C LEU A 222 -6.44 9.73 2.12
N ASP A 223 -6.36 11.03 2.34
CA ASP A 223 -7.50 11.94 2.28
C ASP A 223 -8.01 12.08 0.82
N SER A 224 -7.11 12.27 -0.16
CA SER A 224 -7.45 12.30 -1.59
C SER A 224 -7.98 10.95 -2.10
N TRP A 225 -7.38 9.83 -1.67
CA TRP A 225 -7.89 8.49 -2.00
C TRP A 225 -9.30 8.31 -1.44
N SER A 226 -9.55 8.66 -0.18
CA SER A 226 -10.87 8.62 0.44
C SER A 226 -11.89 9.49 -0.30
N ALA A 227 -11.53 10.73 -0.65
CA ALA A 227 -12.39 11.65 -1.38
C ALA A 227 -12.76 11.12 -2.78
N SER A 228 -11.80 10.51 -3.50
CA SER A 228 -12.05 9.92 -4.82
C SER A 228 -13.11 8.80 -4.77
N LEU A 229 -13.12 8.02 -3.68
CA LEU A 229 -14.11 6.98 -3.45
C LEU A 229 -15.48 7.56 -3.13
N ASP A 230 -15.55 8.63 -2.33
CA ASP A 230 -16.80 9.32 -2.00
C ASP A 230 -17.46 9.91 -3.26
N ILE A 231 -16.69 10.62 -4.09
CA ILE A 231 -17.16 11.22 -5.35
C ILE A 231 -17.66 10.15 -6.32
N SER A 232 -16.98 9.00 -6.38
CA SER A 232 -17.35 7.88 -7.25
C SER A 232 -18.49 7.01 -6.69
N GLY A 233 -18.92 7.23 -5.45
CA GLY A 233 -19.95 6.42 -4.78
C GLY A 233 -19.48 5.01 -4.40
N TYR A 234 -18.18 4.82 -4.15
CA TYR A 234 -17.63 3.56 -3.68
C TYR A 234 -17.81 3.38 -2.18
N THR A 235 -18.25 2.19 -1.75
CA THR A 235 -18.30 1.85 -0.33
C THR A 235 -16.89 1.59 0.23
N LYS A 236 -16.40 2.46 1.11
CA LYS A 236 -15.05 2.36 1.70
C LYS A 236 -14.76 1.01 2.39
N SER A 237 -15.76 0.35 2.96
CA SER A 237 -15.58 -0.97 3.59
C SER A 237 -15.09 -2.06 2.62
N VAL A 238 -15.35 -1.87 1.32
CA VAL A 238 -14.97 -2.78 0.23
C VAL A 238 -13.77 -2.25 -0.56
N TYR A 239 -13.74 -0.95 -0.85
CA TYR A 239 -12.81 -0.36 -1.83
C TYR A 239 -11.62 0.41 -1.22
N PHE A 240 -11.60 0.60 0.10
CA PHE A 240 -10.56 1.30 0.83
C PHE A 240 -9.86 0.37 1.82
N LEU A 241 -8.89 0.91 2.55
CA LEU A 241 -8.35 0.26 3.75
C LEU A 241 -9.45 -0.06 4.77
N SER A 242 -9.25 -1.14 5.53
CA SER A 242 -10.08 -1.43 6.70
C SER A 242 -10.08 -0.26 7.67
N ARG A 243 -11.20 -0.04 8.40
CA ARG A 243 -11.31 1.04 9.40
C ARG A 243 -10.11 1.03 10.36
N GLU A 244 -9.73 -0.14 10.84
CA GLU A 244 -8.61 -0.33 11.76
C GLU A 244 -7.27 0.11 11.15
N ALA A 245 -7.06 -0.12 9.86
CA ALA A 245 -5.83 0.28 9.17
C ALA A 245 -5.78 1.79 8.92
N VAL A 246 -6.93 2.42 8.66
CA VAL A 246 -7.04 3.89 8.54
C VAL A 246 -6.76 4.54 9.89
N ASP A 247 -7.34 4.00 10.97
CA ASP A 247 -7.07 4.49 12.34
C ASP A 247 -5.59 4.36 12.69
N ILE A 248 -4.98 3.20 12.41
CA ILE A 248 -3.55 2.96 12.63
C ILE A 248 -2.70 3.96 11.82
N ALA A 249 -3.03 4.18 10.55
CA ALA A 249 -2.31 5.15 9.72
C ALA A 249 -2.38 6.56 10.31
N ARG A 250 -3.59 6.99 10.72
CA ARG A 250 -3.80 8.30 11.35
C ARG A 250 -3.01 8.45 12.65
N ILE A 251 -3.06 7.46 13.55
CA ILE A 251 -2.33 7.51 14.82
C ILE A 251 -0.81 7.57 14.59
N ILE A 252 -0.27 6.86 13.59
CA ILE A 252 1.16 6.92 13.30
C ILE A 252 1.56 8.27 12.71
N ILE A 253 0.75 8.84 11.82
CA ILE A 253 1.01 10.16 11.23
C ILE A 253 0.95 11.25 12.31
N GLU A 254 -0.19 11.34 13.00
CA GLU A 254 -0.43 12.36 14.03
C GLU A 254 0.50 12.17 15.23
N GLY A 255 0.82 10.92 15.57
CA GLY A 255 1.77 10.56 16.60
C GLY A 255 3.19 11.05 16.32
N TYR A 256 3.66 10.94 15.07
CA TYR A 256 4.99 11.42 14.71
C TYR A 256 5.07 12.94 14.82
N LEU A 257 4.06 13.64 14.28
CA LEU A 257 3.97 15.09 14.37
C LEU A 257 3.89 15.55 15.83
N ALA A 258 3.11 14.86 16.67
CA ALA A 258 3.02 15.14 18.09
C ALA A 258 4.38 14.93 18.81
N LEU A 259 5.16 13.92 18.44
CA LEU A 259 6.52 13.73 18.98
C LEU A 259 7.44 14.91 18.63
N VAL A 260 7.37 15.41 17.40
CA VAL A 260 8.15 16.59 16.97
C VAL A 260 7.78 17.81 17.82
N TYR A 261 6.49 18.12 17.97
CA TYR A 261 6.03 19.24 18.80
C TYR A 261 6.40 19.08 20.27
N ILE A 262 6.20 17.89 20.86
CA ILE A 262 6.53 17.65 22.27
C ILE A 262 8.03 17.80 22.52
N HIS A 263 8.89 17.25 21.65
CA HIS A 263 10.33 17.39 21.79
C HIS A 263 10.81 18.84 21.62
N ARG A 264 10.21 19.59 20.68
CA ARG A 264 10.57 20.98 20.40
C ARG A 264 10.10 21.93 21.50
N ASP A 265 8.86 21.74 21.99
CA ASP A 265 8.14 22.76 22.77
C ASP A 265 7.98 22.39 24.25
N SER A 266 8.03 21.10 24.62
CA SER A 266 7.68 20.62 25.98
C SER A 266 8.81 19.91 26.73
N VAL A 267 9.89 19.50 26.05
CA VAL A 267 11.04 18.82 26.67
C VAL A 267 12.07 19.87 27.11
N ASP A 268 12.54 19.76 28.36
CA ASP A 268 13.54 20.69 28.90
C ASP A 268 14.91 20.42 28.27
N GLY A 269 15.34 21.29 27.35
CA GLY A 269 16.62 21.16 26.68
C GLY A 269 16.54 20.36 25.38
N ILE A 270 17.68 20.18 24.73
CA ILE A 270 17.76 19.62 23.38
C ILE A 270 18.20 18.16 23.49
N PHE A 271 17.26 17.24 23.21
CA PHE A 271 17.50 15.80 23.18
C PHE A 271 17.11 15.23 21.82
N PRO A 272 17.87 14.25 21.30
CA PRO A 272 17.55 13.64 20.02
C PRO A 272 16.21 12.90 20.07
N LEU A 273 15.36 13.13 19.09
CA LEU A 273 14.17 12.32 18.88
C LEU A 273 14.58 11.08 18.06
N LEU A 274 14.36 9.90 18.64
CA LEU A 274 14.66 8.60 18.03
C LEU A 274 13.35 7.84 17.78
N PRO A 275 12.64 8.07 16.66
CA PRO A 275 11.26 7.61 16.47
C PRO A 275 11.07 6.10 16.62
N TRP A 276 12.06 5.30 16.20
CA TRP A 276 12.03 3.84 16.33
C TRP A 276 12.06 3.34 17.79
N LEU A 277 12.38 4.18 18.77
CA LEU A 277 12.30 3.85 20.20
C LEU A 277 10.90 4.10 20.80
N HIS A 278 10.03 4.80 20.09
CA HIS A 278 8.63 5.02 20.49
C HIS A 278 7.75 3.88 19.98
N SER A 279 8.03 2.67 20.48
CA SER A 279 7.45 1.42 19.96
C SER A 279 7.15 0.41 21.07
N SER A 280 6.28 -0.56 20.77
CA SER A 280 5.98 -1.69 21.64
C SER A 280 7.04 -2.81 21.61
N GLU A 281 8.05 -2.70 20.73
CA GLU A 281 9.13 -3.69 20.53
C GLU A 281 9.86 -4.09 21.82
N ALA A 282 9.99 -3.18 22.79
CA ALA A 282 10.61 -3.51 24.08
C ALA A 282 9.82 -4.60 24.83
N CYS A 283 8.49 -4.49 24.84
CA CYS A 283 7.60 -5.50 25.44
C CYS A 283 7.69 -6.83 24.67
N GLU A 284 7.69 -6.78 23.33
CA GLU A 284 7.79 -7.98 22.49
C GLU A 284 9.12 -8.71 22.71
N HIS A 285 10.24 -7.98 22.82
CA HIS A 285 11.54 -8.56 23.11
C HIS A 285 11.59 -9.21 24.50
N ILE A 286 11.03 -8.56 25.52
CA ILE A 286 10.95 -9.12 26.88
C ILE A 286 10.13 -10.40 26.87
N PHE A 287 9.00 -10.42 26.18
CA PHE A 287 8.20 -11.64 26.03
C PHE A 287 8.92 -12.71 25.23
N GLY A 288 9.66 -12.35 24.17
CA GLY A 288 10.50 -13.27 23.39
C GLY A 288 11.59 -13.91 24.24
N GLU A 289 12.33 -13.12 25.02
CA GLU A 289 13.34 -13.61 25.96
C GLU A 289 12.74 -14.45 27.08
N SER A 290 11.56 -14.09 27.59
CA SER A 290 10.85 -14.87 28.60
C SER A 290 10.53 -16.27 28.06
N ARG A 291 10.00 -16.37 26.83
CA ARG A 291 9.68 -17.65 26.17
C ARG A 291 10.92 -18.50 25.85
N ARG A 292 12.10 -17.89 25.74
CA ARG A 292 13.38 -18.62 25.61
C ARG A 292 13.83 -19.24 26.93
N ILE A 293 13.43 -18.67 28.07
CA ILE A 293 13.75 -19.20 29.41
C ILE A 293 12.72 -20.27 29.78
N VAL A 294 11.43 -19.95 29.71
CA VAL A 294 10.30 -20.87 29.95
C VAL A 294 9.27 -20.61 28.86
N LYS A 295 8.97 -21.62 28.03
CA LYS A 295 8.11 -21.45 26.84
C LYS A 295 6.70 -20.97 27.19
N ASP A 296 6.06 -21.66 28.13
CA ASP A 296 4.70 -21.38 28.60
C ASP A 296 4.77 -21.01 30.09
N PHE A 297 5.18 -19.78 30.38
CA PHE A 297 5.44 -19.29 31.73
C PHE A 297 4.18 -18.78 32.44
N THR A 298 4.09 -19.01 33.74
CA THR A 298 3.08 -18.41 34.63
C THR A 298 3.49 -17.00 35.07
N MET A 299 2.58 -16.27 35.73
CA MET A 299 2.93 -14.98 36.36
C MET A 299 4.05 -15.12 37.41
N LEU A 300 4.04 -16.23 38.17
CA LEU A 300 5.07 -16.49 39.17
C LEU A 300 6.44 -16.73 38.52
N ASP A 301 6.48 -17.52 37.44
CA ASP A 301 7.69 -17.73 36.65
C ASP A 301 8.22 -16.39 36.13
N PHE A 302 7.34 -15.53 35.61
CA PHE A 302 7.73 -14.21 35.11
C PHE A 302 8.40 -13.36 36.19
N LEU A 303 7.82 -13.30 37.39
CA LEU A 303 8.39 -12.56 38.52
C LEU A 303 9.80 -13.07 38.89
N TYR A 304 9.99 -14.39 38.95
CA TYR A 304 11.32 -14.98 39.21
C TYR A 304 12.31 -14.77 38.06
N MET A 305 11.82 -14.59 36.83
CA MET A 305 12.65 -14.32 35.66
C MET A 305 13.13 -12.86 35.57
N ILE A 306 12.49 -11.89 36.24
CA ILE A 306 12.81 -10.45 36.10
C ILE A 306 14.32 -10.14 36.25
N PRO A 307 15.05 -10.63 37.28
CA PRO A 307 16.48 -10.34 37.40
C PRO A 307 17.29 -10.89 36.21
N LYS A 308 16.92 -12.06 35.70
CA LYS A 308 17.56 -12.71 34.55
C LYS A 308 17.23 -11.99 33.24
N LEU A 309 15.99 -11.53 33.11
CA LEU A 309 15.54 -10.70 31.98
C LEU A 309 16.30 -9.38 31.94
N HIS A 310 16.50 -8.70 33.08
CA HIS A 310 17.27 -7.47 33.16
C HIS A 310 18.69 -7.64 32.58
N ILE A 311 19.40 -8.72 32.98
CA ILE A 311 20.72 -9.03 32.45
C ILE A 311 20.67 -9.36 30.96
N LYS A 312 19.71 -10.17 30.51
CA LYS A 312 19.54 -10.56 29.11
C LYS A 312 19.28 -9.35 28.20
N ILE A 313 18.34 -8.49 28.58
CA ILE A 313 18.00 -7.27 27.84
C ILE A 313 19.22 -6.37 27.77
N ARG A 314 19.90 -6.11 28.89
CA ARG A 314 21.13 -5.30 28.91
C ARG A 314 22.23 -5.90 28.03
N SER A 315 22.38 -7.22 28.04
CA SER A 315 23.34 -7.89 27.17
C SER A 315 22.98 -7.78 25.69
N ALA A 316 21.69 -7.81 25.35
CA ALA A 316 21.21 -7.62 23.98
C ALA A 316 21.49 -6.19 23.50
N VAL A 317 21.25 -5.18 24.34
CA VAL A 317 21.58 -3.77 24.07
C VAL A 317 23.06 -3.59 23.76
N LEU A 318 23.93 -4.14 24.62
CA LEU A 318 25.38 -3.98 24.51
C LEU A 318 26.00 -4.80 23.38
N ARG A 319 25.35 -5.90 22.96
CA ARG A 319 25.85 -6.80 21.91
C ARG A 319 25.18 -6.56 20.55
N ALA A 320 24.30 -5.58 20.43
CA ALA A 320 23.52 -5.34 19.24
C ALA A 320 24.39 -4.96 18.03
N LYS A 321 24.81 -5.99 17.30
CA LYS A 321 24.94 -5.94 15.85
C LYS A 321 23.59 -6.38 15.28
N ALA A 322 23.14 -5.73 14.21
CA ALA A 322 21.86 -6.02 13.56
C ALA A 322 21.64 -7.54 13.37
N SER A 323 20.41 -8.00 13.61
CA SER A 323 19.98 -9.37 13.31
C SER A 323 20.22 -9.68 11.83
N ASP A 324 20.43 -10.96 11.51
CA ASP A 324 20.57 -11.39 10.11
C ASP A 324 19.28 -11.10 9.34
N SER A 325 19.31 -10.05 8.50
CA SER A 325 18.19 -9.64 7.63
C SER A 325 17.70 -10.74 6.69
N LYS A 326 18.53 -11.78 6.46
CA LYS A 326 18.20 -12.96 5.64
C LYS A 326 17.71 -14.16 6.46
N ALA A 327 17.61 -14.04 7.79
CA ALA A 327 17.18 -15.14 8.65
C ALA A 327 15.80 -15.66 8.23
N LYS A 328 15.76 -16.95 7.87
CA LYS A 328 14.53 -17.65 7.50
C LYS A 328 13.90 -18.27 8.74
N ALA A 329 12.70 -17.78 9.04
CA ALA A 329 11.68 -18.35 9.92
C ALA A 329 11.78 -18.06 11.44
N THR A 330 10.64 -17.59 11.94
CA THR A 330 10.16 -17.49 13.34
C THR A 330 10.74 -16.39 14.23
N GLY A 331 9.90 -15.39 14.52
CA GLY A 331 10.09 -14.41 15.58
C GLY A 331 10.35 -12.98 15.10
N TYR A 332 10.11 -12.03 16.01
CA TYR A 332 10.35 -10.60 15.84
C TYR A 332 11.80 -10.29 15.47
N SER A 333 12.00 -9.41 14.48
CA SER A 333 13.33 -8.87 14.16
C SER A 333 13.59 -7.62 14.99
N HIS A 334 14.38 -7.78 16.05
CA HIS A 334 14.77 -6.70 16.95
C HIS A 334 15.97 -5.95 16.37
N THR A 335 15.72 -4.84 15.68
CA THR A 335 16.77 -3.98 15.12
C THR A 335 17.12 -2.81 16.03
N TYR A 336 16.27 -2.47 17.01
CA TYR A 336 16.26 -1.19 17.73
C TYR A 336 17.50 -0.83 18.58
N PHE A 337 18.45 -1.75 18.79
CA PHE A 337 19.68 -1.48 19.56
C PHE A 337 20.92 -1.15 18.71
N ASP A 338 20.81 -1.20 17.39
CA ASP A 338 21.92 -0.82 16.52
C ASP A 338 22.05 0.71 16.45
N ASN A 339 23.21 1.22 16.86
CA ASN A 339 23.50 2.65 16.98
C ASN A 339 24.52 3.13 15.93
N THR A 340 24.82 2.30 14.92
CA THR A 340 25.84 2.63 13.92
C THR A 340 25.37 3.75 12.98
N GLY A 341 26.22 4.76 12.78
CA GLY A 341 25.98 5.85 11.82
C GLY A 341 24.92 6.88 12.21
N LEU A 342 24.56 7.00 13.50
CA LEU A 342 23.57 7.98 13.96
C LEU A 342 24.12 9.42 13.94
N ASP A 343 23.44 10.30 13.22
CA ASP A 343 23.64 11.75 13.31
C ASP A 343 22.77 12.33 14.44
N ILE A 344 23.34 12.37 15.65
CA ILE A 344 22.64 12.87 16.84
C ILE A 344 22.29 14.35 16.71
N LEU A 345 23.10 15.13 15.99
CA LEU A 345 22.85 16.57 15.82
C LEU A 345 21.63 16.80 14.93
N ALA A 346 21.56 16.11 13.79
CA ALA A 346 20.39 16.17 12.91
C ALA A 346 19.11 15.70 13.61
N LEU A 347 19.20 14.64 14.43
CA LEU A 347 18.08 14.11 15.22
C LEU A 347 17.72 14.97 16.44
N SER A 348 18.53 15.98 16.75
CA SER A 348 18.25 16.97 17.80
C SER A 348 17.82 18.33 17.22
N THR A 349 17.69 18.43 15.89
CA THR A 349 17.30 19.65 15.18
C THR A 349 15.85 19.51 14.72
N PHE A 350 14.97 20.32 15.30
CA PHE A 350 13.53 20.25 15.06
C PHE A 350 13.09 21.32 14.06
N PRO A 351 12.16 21.00 13.15
CA PRO A 351 11.60 21.97 12.21
C PRO A 351 10.77 23.03 12.95
N THR A 352 10.90 24.28 12.49
CA THR A 352 10.03 25.39 12.91
C THR A 352 8.62 25.22 12.33
N ASP A 353 7.65 26.00 12.80
CA ASP A 353 6.30 25.96 12.23
C ASP A 353 6.29 26.34 10.74
N ASP A 354 7.20 27.20 10.29
CA ASP A 354 7.31 27.57 8.88
C ASP A 354 7.96 26.45 8.06
N ASP A 355 8.96 25.75 8.61
CA ASP A 355 9.51 24.54 7.98
C ASP A 355 8.44 23.43 7.85
N ILE A 356 7.57 23.28 8.87
CA ILE A 356 6.46 22.32 8.83
C ILE A 356 5.45 22.72 7.76
N LYS A 357 5.11 24.01 7.62
CA LYS A 357 4.22 24.51 6.55
C LYS A 357 4.83 24.27 5.16
N LEU A 358 6.13 24.50 4.99
CA LEU A 358 6.83 24.23 3.73
C LEU A 358 6.80 22.73 3.41
N ALA A 359 7.15 21.88 4.37
CA ALA A 359 7.10 20.43 4.22
C ALA A 359 5.67 19.92 3.92
N ALA A 360 4.64 20.57 4.50
CA ALA A 360 3.25 20.29 4.20
C ALA A 360 2.89 20.62 2.74
N ALA A 361 3.31 21.78 2.24
CA ALA A 361 3.10 22.18 0.85
C ALA A 361 3.79 21.21 -0.13
N GLU A 362 5.07 20.89 0.10
CA GLU A 362 5.81 19.92 -0.71
C GLU A 362 5.14 18.52 -0.67
N ALA A 363 4.74 18.06 0.52
CA ALA A 363 4.05 16.78 0.68
C ALA A 363 2.72 16.72 -0.08
N ALA A 364 1.99 17.84 -0.13
CA ALA A 364 0.73 17.94 -0.86
C ALA A 364 0.96 17.91 -2.38
N GLU A 365 1.96 18.63 -2.89
CA GLU A 365 2.34 18.57 -4.31
C GLU A 365 2.82 17.18 -4.75
N GLU A 366 3.62 16.51 -3.92
CA GLU A 366 4.05 15.12 -4.17
C GLU A 366 2.85 14.16 -4.15
N SER A 367 1.92 14.33 -3.22
CA SER A 367 0.68 13.55 -3.16
C SER A 367 -0.18 13.77 -4.40
N ASP A 368 -0.33 15.01 -4.86
CA ASP A 368 -1.09 15.36 -6.06
C ASP A 368 -0.53 14.73 -7.31
N SER A 369 0.79 14.71 -7.44
CA SER A 369 1.47 14.05 -8.55
C SER A 369 1.20 12.55 -8.56
N LEU A 370 1.20 11.89 -7.38
CA LEU A 370 0.87 10.47 -7.26
C LEU A 370 -0.61 10.18 -7.53
N ILE A 371 -1.52 11.07 -7.15
CA ILE A 371 -2.95 10.98 -7.46
C ILE A 371 -3.18 11.16 -8.96
N ALA A 372 -2.51 12.12 -9.61
CA ALA A 372 -2.53 12.32 -11.05
C ALA A 372 -2.08 11.07 -11.80
N LEU A 373 -1.02 10.42 -11.32
CA LEU A 373 -0.51 9.17 -11.87
C LEU A 373 -1.60 8.07 -11.89
N LEU A 374 -2.43 7.99 -10.85
CA LEU A 374 -3.54 7.04 -10.74
C LEU A 374 -4.75 7.38 -11.65
N GLY A 375 -4.63 8.41 -12.48
CA GLY A 375 -5.65 8.87 -13.42
C GLY A 375 -6.75 9.70 -12.78
N LEU A 376 -6.44 10.40 -11.68
CA LEU A 376 -7.35 11.29 -10.97
C LEU A 376 -6.85 12.73 -11.06
N ALA A 377 -7.71 13.71 -11.33
CA ALA A 377 -7.33 15.12 -11.27
C ALA A 377 -7.37 15.62 -9.80
N PRO A 378 -6.24 16.00 -9.17
CA PRO A 378 -6.22 16.39 -7.75
C PRO A 378 -7.11 17.59 -7.44
N SER A 379 -7.20 18.54 -8.37
CA SER A 379 -8.05 19.73 -8.26
C SER A 379 -9.54 19.41 -8.05
N GLN A 380 -10.01 18.25 -8.53
CA GLN A 380 -11.39 17.77 -8.35
C GLN A 380 -11.61 17.12 -6.98
N LEU A 381 -10.56 16.66 -6.32
CA LEU A 381 -10.64 15.98 -5.01
C LEU A 381 -10.57 16.98 -3.85
N HIS A 382 -9.90 18.11 -4.05
CA HIS A 382 -9.69 19.10 -3.00
C HIS A 382 -10.89 20.02 -2.78
N GLY A 383 -11.86 20.06 -3.71
CA GLY A 383 -13.04 20.90 -3.58
C GLY A 383 -14.18 20.22 -2.82
N GLY A 384 -14.66 20.84 -1.74
CA GLY A 384 -16.05 20.65 -1.32
C GLY A 384 -16.97 20.99 -2.49
N LEU A 385 -17.78 20.01 -2.93
CA LEU A 385 -18.62 20.05 -4.11
C LEU A 385 -19.39 21.38 -4.26
N THR A 386 -18.90 22.29 -5.09
CA THR A 386 -19.78 23.15 -5.88
C THR A 386 -19.86 22.53 -7.27
N PRO A 387 -21.07 22.18 -7.76
CA PRO A 387 -21.21 21.53 -9.05
C PRO A 387 -20.88 22.54 -10.15
N VAL A 388 -19.65 22.51 -10.65
CA VAL A 388 -19.33 23.14 -11.93
C VAL A 388 -19.90 22.23 -13.01
N ALA A 389 -20.86 22.75 -13.78
CA ALA A 389 -21.46 22.07 -14.91
C ALA A 389 -20.37 21.54 -15.86
N PRO A 390 -20.58 20.40 -16.54
CA PRO A 390 -19.59 19.87 -17.47
C PRO A 390 -19.36 20.90 -18.58
N ILE A 391 -18.15 21.46 -18.64
CA ILE A 391 -17.70 22.25 -19.78
C ILE A 391 -17.48 21.24 -20.90
N LEU A 392 -18.49 21.08 -21.75
CA LEU A 392 -18.32 20.42 -23.04
C LEU A 392 -17.38 21.30 -23.89
N PRO A 393 -16.37 20.72 -24.56
CA PRO A 393 -15.57 21.49 -25.51
C PRO A 393 -16.48 22.06 -26.60
N SER A 394 -16.21 23.29 -27.03
CA SER A 394 -17.01 23.93 -28.06
C SER A 394 -16.91 23.14 -29.37
N ILE A 395 -18.01 23.17 -30.14
CA ILE A 395 -18.20 22.44 -31.40
C ILE A 395 -17.15 22.79 -32.48
N GLY A 396 -16.36 23.85 -32.25
CA GLY A 396 -15.26 24.26 -33.13
C GLY A 396 -14.03 23.35 -33.07
N SER A 397 -13.86 22.55 -32.01
CA SER A 397 -12.73 21.60 -31.90
C SER A 397 -12.86 20.35 -32.79
N TRP A 398 -13.96 20.21 -33.54
CA TRP A 398 -14.25 19.03 -34.36
C TRP A 398 -14.01 19.25 -35.87
N TYR A 399 -13.63 20.46 -36.27
CA TYR A 399 -13.34 20.79 -37.67
C TYR A 399 -11.97 21.46 -37.78
N ASP A 400 -10.96 20.67 -38.13
CA ASP A 400 -9.69 21.19 -38.66
C ASP A 400 -9.97 21.80 -40.03
N ALA A 401 -9.81 23.11 -40.14
CA ALA A 401 -9.59 23.78 -41.41
C ALA A 401 -8.24 24.47 -41.31
N GLU A 402 -7.27 23.92 -42.05
CA GLU A 402 -5.98 24.54 -42.33
C GLU A 402 -6.19 25.97 -42.83
N GLN A 403 -5.61 26.95 -42.13
CA GLN A 403 -5.19 28.21 -42.73
C GLN A 403 -4.16 28.89 -41.84
N ASP A 404 -2.95 28.97 -42.39
CA ASP A 404 -1.92 29.96 -42.05
C ASP A 404 -2.54 31.36 -42.03
N ASP A 405 -2.24 32.14 -41.01
CA ASP A 405 -1.93 33.58 -41.12
C ASP A 405 -1.48 34.09 -39.74
N GLU A 406 -0.23 34.56 -39.67
CA GLU A 406 0.25 35.40 -38.58
C GLU A 406 -0.46 36.76 -38.55
N PRO A 407 -0.54 37.40 -37.37
CA PRO A 407 0.14 38.70 -37.30
C PRO A 407 0.87 39.00 -35.99
N ASP A 408 2.04 39.63 -36.18
CA ASP A 408 2.82 40.48 -35.28
C ASP A 408 2.01 41.49 -34.45
N SER A 409 2.47 41.76 -33.22
CA SER A 409 2.34 43.06 -32.52
C SER A 409 3.12 43.08 -31.18
N ASP A 410 4.39 43.48 -31.27
CA ASP A 410 5.29 44.20 -30.34
C ASP A 410 4.97 44.34 -28.83
N ALA A 411 5.96 44.00 -28.00
CA ALA A 411 6.63 44.95 -27.07
C ALA A 411 7.94 44.36 -26.49
N ASP A 412 9.05 45.05 -26.75
CA ASP A 412 10.45 44.70 -26.45
C ASP A 412 10.79 44.41 -24.98
N SER A 413 11.57 43.34 -24.76
CA SER A 413 12.67 43.35 -23.78
C SER A 413 13.96 42.91 -24.48
N ILE A 414 14.89 43.84 -24.66
CA ILE A 414 16.18 43.61 -25.31
C ILE A 414 16.99 42.63 -24.46
N SER A 415 17.31 41.46 -25.00
CA SER A 415 18.11 40.43 -24.34
C SER A 415 19.53 40.91 -24.05
N GLU A 416 19.99 40.69 -22.82
CA GLU A 416 21.32 41.06 -22.30
C GLU A 416 22.48 40.54 -23.18
N ALA A 417 22.25 39.47 -23.95
CA ALA A 417 23.22 38.90 -24.89
C ALA A 417 23.55 39.85 -26.07
N GLN A 418 22.57 40.60 -26.58
CA GLN A 418 22.77 41.53 -27.69
C GLN A 418 23.57 42.78 -27.26
N GLN A 419 23.35 43.24 -26.02
CA GLN A 419 24.11 44.37 -25.45
C GLN A 419 25.58 44.02 -25.20
N LEU A 420 25.87 42.77 -24.86
CA LEU A 420 27.24 42.29 -24.63
C LEU A 420 28.03 42.18 -25.94
N GLN A 421 27.38 41.72 -27.01
CA GLN A 421 28.00 41.63 -28.34
C GLN A 421 28.35 43.01 -28.92
N ASP A 422 27.44 43.99 -28.79
CA ASP A 422 27.67 45.37 -29.21
C ASP A 422 28.82 46.07 -28.45
N LEU A 423 29.07 45.68 -27.19
CA LEU A 423 30.18 46.20 -26.39
C LEU A 423 31.53 45.60 -26.78
N ILE A 424 31.56 44.32 -27.17
CA ILE A 424 32.76 43.64 -27.68
C ILE A 424 33.15 44.23 -29.03
N ASP A 425 32.18 44.44 -29.93
CA ASP A 425 32.42 45.00 -31.26
C ASP A 425 32.89 46.47 -31.18
N LYS A 426 32.37 47.27 -30.24
CA LYS A 426 32.88 48.63 -29.96
C LYS A 426 34.29 48.63 -29.36
N ALA A 427 34.67 47.58 -28.63
CA ALA A 427 35.99 47.47 -28.02
C ALA A 427 37.08 47.07 -29.03
N GLU A 428 36.76 46.41 -30.13
CA GLU A 428 37.74 46.07 -31.17
C GLU A 428 38.13 47.27 -32.06
N VAL A 429 37.25 48.25 -32.22
CA VAL A 429 37.48 49.42 -33.11
C VAL A 429 38.43 50.47 -32.50
N SER A 430 38.62 50.51 -31.18
CA SER A 430 39.47 51.49 -30.50
C SER A 430 40.82 50.91 -30.07
N THR A 431 41.70 50.66 -31.04
CA THR A 431 43.07 50.13 -30.81
C THR A 431 44.14 51.21 -30.62
N ALA A 432 43.79 52.50 -30.72
CA ALA A 432 44.76 53.58 -30.56
C ALA A 432 44.71 54.14 -29.12
N SER A 433 45.67 53.71 -28.28
CA SER A 433 46.01 54.24 -26.93
C SER A 433 45.56 53.43 -25.70
N ARG A 434 45.63 52.09 -25.75
CA ARG A 434 45.52 51.23 -24.54
C ARG A 434 46.90 50.92 -23.94
N SER A 435 47.00 50.91 -22.61
CA SER A 435 48.21 50.43 -21.93
C SER A 435 48.23 48.90 -21.85
N ARG A 436 49.42 48.28 -21.79
CA ARG A 436 49.57 46.82 -21.66
C ARG A 436 48.75 46.19 -20.51
N LYS A 437 48.49 46.95 -19.44
CA LYS A 437 47.69 46.47 -18.31
C LYS A 437 46.20 46.42 -18.65
N GLN A 438 45.70 47.39 -19.42
CA GLN A 438 44.32 47.45 -19.88
C GLN A 438 44.02 46.42 -20.97
N ASP A 439 44.99 46.14 -21.85
CA ASP A 439 44.85 45.06 -22.83
C ASP A 439 44.78 43.68 -22.14
N GLN A 440 45.58 43.45 -21.09
CA GLN A 440 45.52 42.21 -20.33
C GLN A 440 44.19 42.04 -19.58
N GLU A 441 43.64 43.12 -19.04
CA GLU A 441 42.36 43.12 -18.32
C GLU A 441 41.17 42.92 -19.29
N LEU A 442 41.21 43.56 -20.46
CA LEU A 442 40.24 43.33 -21.52
C LEU A 442 40.28 41.87 -21.99
N LEU A 443 41.47 41.32 -22.25
CA LEU A 443 41.67 39.95 -22.72
C LEU A 443 41.19 38.92 -21.69
N ASN A 444 41.38 39.19 -20.39
CA ASN A 444 40.82 38.37 -19.32
C ASN A 444 39.28 38.42 -19.28
N LEU A 445 38.68 39.59 -19.49
CA LEU A 445 37.22 39.77 -19.53
C LEU A 445 36.61 39.12 -20.78
N THR A 446 37.24 39.24 -21.94
CA THR A 446 36.79 38.56 -23.17
C THR A 446 36.91 37.05 -23.04
N SER A 447 37.99 36.56 -22.41
CA SER A 447 38.17 35.13 -22.12
C SER A 447 37.13 34.61 -21.14
N ALA A 448 36.74 35.40 -20.13
CA ALA A 448 35.67 35.04 -19.20
C ALA A 448 34.29 35.02 -19.88
N ALA A 449 34.01 35.98 -20.78
CA ALA A 449 32.78 36.01 -21.56
C ALA A 449 32.69 34.83 -22.55
N LEU A 450 33.78 34.49 -23.24
CA LEU A 450 33.89 33.31 -24.10
C LEU A 450 33.78 32.01 -23.30
N ALA A 451 34.32 31.95 -22.07
CA ALA A 451 34.17 30.80 -21.20
C ALA A 451 32.72 30.60 -20.74
N LEU A 452 32.00 31.68 -20.43
CA LEU A 452 30.56 31.63 -20.10
C LEU A 452 29.72 31.22 -21.31
N ALA A 453 29.97 31.79 -22.49
CA ALA A 453 29.31 31.39 -23.72
C ALA A 453 29.62 29.94 -24.13
N ALA A 454 30.85 29.47 -23.88
CA ALA A 454 31.24 28.08 -24.08
C ALA A 454 30.60 27.15 -23.05
N ASP A 455 30.43 27.55 -21.78
CA ASP A 455 29.74 26.76 -20.76
C ASP A 455 28.23 26.65 -21.05
N ASP A 456 27.62 27.72 -21.59
CA ASP A 456 26.24 27.69 -22.08
C ASP A 456 26.10 26.87 -23.38
N MET A 457 27.05 26.95 -24.31
CA MET A 457 27.09 26.07 -25.48
C MET A 457 27.39 24.61 -25.12
N ILE A 458 28.20 24.34 -24.09
CA ILE A 458 28.45 22.99 -23.57
C ILE A 458 27.17 22.47 -22.90
N LYS A 459 26.43 23.29 -22.14
CA LYS A 459 25.09 22.91 -21.65
C LYS A 459 24.10 22.61 -22.79
N ILE A 460 24.19 23.34 -23.91
CA ILE A 460 23.35 23.16 -25.11
C ILE A 460 23.81 21.95 -25.98
N HIS A 461 25.10 21.59 -25.96
CA HIS A 461 25.63 20.43 -26.69
C HIS A 461 25.71 19.15 -25.87
N THR A 462 25.65 19.21 -24.54
CA THR A 462 25.31 18.04 -23.71
C THR A 462 23.81 17.73 -23.70
N SER A 463 22.96 18.63 -24.23
CA SER A 463 21.51 18.44 -24.40
C SER A 463 21.08 18.14 -25.84
N SER A 464 22.00 17.72 -26.72
CA SER A 464 21.69 17.25 -28.08
C SER A 464 22.20 15.83 -28.35
N GLY A 465 22.01 14.94 -27.37
CA GLY A 465 21.83 13.50 -27.60
C GLY A 465 20.37 13.16 -27.31
N ASN A 466 19.67 12.61 -28.29
CA ASN A 466 18.24 12.25 -28.23
C ASN A 466 17.84 11.60 -26.89
N GLU A 467 17.18 12.36 -26.03
CA GLU A 467 16.40 11.86 -24.91
C GLU A 467 14.97 12.35 -25.15
N ASP A 468 14.08 11.45 -25.54
CA ASP A 468 12.65 11.64 -25.35
C ASP A 468 12.44 11.91 -23.86
N GLU A 469 12.01 13.13 -23.51
CA GLU A 469 11.89 13.59 -22.12
C GLU A 469 10.75 12.83 -21.43
N ALA A 470 11.08 11.67 -20.84
CA ALA A 470 10.13 10.86 -20.09
C ALA A 470 9.57 11.67 -18.91
N SER A 471 8.24 11.80 -18.88
CA SER A 471 7.51 12.54 -17.85
C SER A 471 7.81 11.98 -16.45
N LYS A 472 8.43 12.80 -15.59
CA LYS A 472 8.84 12.40 -14.23
C LYS A 472 7.65 12.49 -13.25
N PRO A 473 7.43 11.48 -12.39
CA PRO A 473 6.21 11.30 -11.61
C PRO A 473 6.01 12.25 -10.41
N LEU A 474 6.92 13.21 -10.16
CA LEU A 474 6.86 14.12 -9.01
C LEU A 474 7.11 15.60 -9.40
N GLY A 475 6.39 16.08 -10.43
CA GLY A 475 6.22 17.52 -10.64
C GLY A 475 7.17 18.21 -11.64
N ARG A 476 7.66 17.52 -12.67
CA ARG A 476 8.37 18.16 -13.80
C ARG A 476 8.04 17.49 -15.14
N GLY A 477 6.86 17.79 -15.70
CA GLY A 477 6.48 17.39 -17.07
C GLY A 477 5.03 16.93 -17.18
N ALA A 478 4.43 17.15 -18.36
CA ALA A 478 3.08 16.71 -18.68
C ALA A 478 3.05 15.20 -18.99
N PHE A 479 2.06 14.48 -18.45
CA PHE A 479 1.97 13.03 -18.55
C PHE A 479 1.38 12.58 -19.90
N THR A 480 2.12 11.74 -20.62
CA THR A 480 1.57 10.81 -21.62
C THR A 480 1.81 9.38 -21.15
N SER A 481 0.87 8.48 -21.48
CA SER A 481 0.79 7.08 -21.03
C SER A 481 2.05 6.23 -21.27
N ASP A 482 2.92 6.63 -22.18
CA ASP A 482 3.87 5.70 -22.80
C ASP A 482 5.33 5.82 -22.31
N ALA A 483 5.62 6.69 -21.34
CA ALA A 483 6.92 6.73 -20.65
C ALA A 483 6.84 7.35 -19.24
N ILE A 484 6.21 6.64 -18.29
CA ILE A 484 6.31 7.00 -16.87
C ILE A 484 7.66 6.49 -16.34
N ASP A 485 8.56 7.41 -16.05
CA ASP A 485 9.85 7.08 -15.43
C ASP A 485 9.70 6.90 -13.91
N PHE A 486 9.69 5.65 -13.45
CA PHE A 486 9.63 5.34 -12.01
C PHE A 486 10.99 5.42 -11.31
N ASP A 487 12.09 5.69 -12.01
CA ASP A 487 13.43 5.67 -11.42
C ASP A 487 13.55 6.68 -10.28
N TYR A 488 12.90 7.84 -10.39
CA TYR A 488 12.85 8.81 -9.30
C TYR A 488 12.17 8.25 -8.03
N LEU A 489 11.02 7.57 -8.17
CA LEU A 489 10.32 6.96 -7.03
C LEU A 489 11.14 5.84 -6.41
N VAL A 490 11.78 5.02 -7.25
CA VAL A 490 12.68 3.94 -6.80
C VAL A 490 13.89 4.51 -6.07
N GLU A 491 14.52 5.55 -6.59
CA GLU A 491 15.71 6.15 -5.99
C GLU A 491 15.39 6.88 -4.68
N LEU A 492 14.26 7.59 -4.64
CA LEU A 492 13.75 8.20 -3.42
C LEU A 492 13.47 7.12 -2.35
N ARG A 493 12.79 6.04 -2.75
CA ARG A 493 12.54 4.87 -1.89
C ARG A 493 13.85 4.23 -1.40
N ARG A 494 14.88 4.10 -2.24
CA ARG A 494 16.20 3.57 -1.86
C ARG A 494 16.90 4.44 -0.82
N ARG A 495 16.78 5.77 -0.94
CA ARG A 495 17.35 6.72 0.03
C ARG A 495 16.68 6.58 1.40
N HIS A 496 15.38 6.33 1.41
CA HIS A 496 14.58 6.31 2.64
C HIS A 496 14.43 4.91 3.26
N GLN A 497 14.64 3.82 2.52
CA GLN A 497 14.51 2.48 3.10
C GLN A 497 15.54 2.17 4.18
N THR A 498 15.16 1.38 5.16
CA THR A 498 16.12 0.85 6.14
C THR A 498 17.15 -0.11 5.51
N ILE A 499 18.32 -0.23 6.15
CA ILE A 499 19.34 -1.23 5.80
C ILE A 499 18.76 -2.66 5.84
N GLN A 500 17.86 -2.94 6.79
CA GLN A 500 17.18 -4.23 6.89
C GLN A 500 16.31 -4.51 5.66
N ALA A 501 15.59 -3.51 5.15
CA ALA A 501 14.82 -3.64 3.92
C ALA A 501 15.73 -3.90 2.71
N ALA A 502 16.82 -3.13 2.58
CA ALA A 502 17.79 -3.28 1.50
C ALA A 502 18.45 -4.67 1.46
N HIS A 503 18.77 -5.24 2.63
CA HIS A 503 19.47 -6.54 2.70
C HIS A 503 18.54 -7.75 2.84
N GLY A 504 17.28 -7.51 3.21
CA GLY A 504 16.31 -8.55 3.54
C GLY A 504 15.73 -9.27 2.32
N VAL A 505 15.92 -8.72 1.12
CA VAL A 505 15.36 -9.23 -0.14
C VAL A 505 16.05 -10.49 -0.66
N ARG A 506 15.32 -11.23 -1.50
CA ARG A 506 15.82 -12.41 -2.19
C ARG A 506 16.86 -12.00 -3.23
N THR A 507 18.13 -12.16 -2.86
CA THR A 507 19.25 -12.06 -3.79
C THR A 507 19.49 -13.44 -4.39
N ARG A 508 19.13 -13.65 -5.66
CA ARG A 508 19.67 -14.78 -6.41
C ARG A 508 21.10 -14.39 -6.75
N ILE A 509 22.09 -15.11 -6.22
CA ILE A 509 23.45 -15.06 -6.75
C ILE A 509 23.31 -15.53 -8.20
N VAL A 510 23.27 -14.59 -9.13
CA VAL A 510 23.67 -14.88 -10.50
C VAL A 510 25.16 -15.16 -10.35
N ASP A 511 25.57 -16.42 -10.54
CA ASP A 511 26.97 -16.77 -10.68
C ASP A 511 27.50 -16.08 -11.95
N GLN A 512 27.82 -14.80 -11.83
CA GLN A 512 28.87 -14.13 -12.59
C GLN A 512 30.08 -14.01 -11.66
N SER A 513 30.48 -15.13 -11.05
CA SER A 513 31.80 -15.20 -10.44
C SER A 513 32.80 -15.39 -11.57
N SER A 514 33.45 -14.29 -11.94
CA SER A 514 34.85 -14.36 -12.33
C SER A 514 35.58 -15.20 -11.27
N GLU A 515 36.27 -16.22 -11.73
CA GLU A 515 36.94 -17.24 -10.92
C GLU A 515 37.80 -16.60 -9.82
N LYS A 516 37.30 -16.65 -8.58
CA LYS A 516 38.15 -16.63 -7.39
C LYS A 516 37.78 -17.82 -6.53
N VAL A 517 38.49 -18.92 -6.79
CA VAL A 517 38.48 -20.15 -6.01
C VAL A 517 38.81 -19.81 -4.55
N LYS A 518 37.80 -19.88 -3.67
CA LYS A 518 38.01 -19.98 -2.23
C LYS A 518 38.19 -21.45 -1.89
N GLU A 519 39.36 -21.81 -1.35
CA GLU A 519 39.64 -23.14 -0.82
C GLU A 519 38.59 -23.54 0.22
N VAL A 520 37.84 -24.59 -0.10
CA VAL A 520 36.82 -25.17 0.76
C VAL A 520 37.54 -26.04 1.80
N SER A 521 37.47 -25.63 3.07
CA SER A 521 37.99 -26.38 4.21
C SER A 521 37.46 -27.82 4.26
N LEU A 522 38.32 -28.77 4.63
CA LEU A 522 38.05 -30.22 4.75
C LEU A 522 36.75 -30.52 5.53
N ARG A 523 36.39 -29.65 6.48
CA ARG A 523 35.17 -29.76 7.30
C ARG A 523 33.89 -29.58 6.49
N GLN A 524 33.87 -28.71 5.49
CA GLN A 524 32.71 -28.53 4.61
C GLN A 524 32.54 -29.69 3.62
N GLN A 525 33.64 -30.29 3.18
CA GLN A 525 33.60 -31.50 2.35
C GLN A 525 33.05 -32.70 3.15
N LEU A 526 33.44 -32.84 4.41
CA LEU A 526 32.92 -33.87 5.31
C LEU A 526 31.41 -33.71 5.57
N ILE A 527 30.96 -32.47 5.83
CA ILE A 527 29.53 -32.16 6.03
C ILE A 527 28.71 -32.43 4.76
N LYS A 528 29.23 -32.10 3.57
CA LYS A 528 28.57 -32.43 2.30
C LYS A 528 28.45 -33.94 2.09
N LYS A 529 29.51 -34.70 2.39
CA LYS A 529 29.47 -36.17 2.29
C LYS A 529 28.50 -36.78 3.30
N MET A 530 28.46 -36.29 4.55
CA MET A 530 27.46 -36.76 5.54
C MET A 530 26.03 -36.45 5.10
N HIS A 531 25.78 -35.27 4.54
CA HIS A 531 24.46 -34.94 4.00
C HIS A 531 24.09 -35.75 2.76
N LEU A 532 25.05 -36.14 1.91
CA LEU A 532 24.81 -37.01 0.76
C LEU A 532 24.42 -38.42 1.19
N VAL A 533 25.13 -39.00 2.17
CA VAL A 533 24.81 -40.32 2.72
C VAL A 533 23.45 -40.33 3.41
N LEU A 534 23.13 -39.29 4.20
CA LEU A 534 21.82 -39.14 4.83
C LEU A 534 20.67 -38.90 3.82
N LYS A 535 21.00 -38.49 2.60
CA LYS A 535 20.04 -38.23 1.52
C LYS A 535 19.80 -39.48 0.65
N GLU A 536 20.73 -40.43 0.65
CA GLU A 536 20.56 -41.76 0.02
C GLU A 536 19.70 -42.71 0.88
N GLU A 537 19.59 -42.49 2.19
CA GLU A 537 18.73 -43.29 3.09
C GLU A 537 17.28 -42.80 3.21
N GLN A 538 16.93 -41.68 2.57
CA GLN A 538 15.54 -41.19 2.52
C GLN A 538 14.94 -41.43 1.14
N ASP A 539 14.19 -42.53 1.01
CA ASP A 539 13.30 -42.81 -0.12
C ASP A 539 12.31 -41.65 -0.32
N HIS A 540 12.69 -40.71 -1.19
CA HIS A 540 11.79 -39.69 -1.70
C HIS A 540 11.38 -40.04 -3.12
N ALA A 541 10.10 -40.39 -3.27
CA ALA A 541 9.41 -40.48 -4.54
C ALA A 541 9.68 -39.25 -5.41
N THR A 542 10.22 -39.49 -6.59
CA THR A 542 10.54 -38.52 -7.64
C THR A 542 9.25 -37.93 -8.24
N GLY A 543 8.80 -36.79 -7.69
CA GLY A 543 7.82 -35.91 -8.34
C GLY A 543 8.52 -34.94 -9.29
N ILE A 544 8.36 -35.16 -10.60
CA ILE A 544 8.97 -34.37 -11.69
C ILE A 544 8.35 -32.97 -11.73
N GLY A 545 9.13 -31.96 -12.13
CA GLY A 545 8.81 -30.51 -12.13
C GLY A 545 7.51 -30.06 -12.82
N LEU A 546 6.77 -30.95 -13.47
CA LEU A 546 5.41 -30.68 -13.96
C LEU A 546 4.38 -30.47 -12.83
N GLU A 547 4.50 -31.18 -11.70
CA GLU A 547 3.56 -31.05 -10.57
C GLU A 547 3.66 -29.71 -9.85
N ARG A 548 4.83 -29.05 -9.94
CA ARG A 548 5.02 -27.68 -9.45
C ARG A 548 4.44 -26.64 -10.42
N SER A 549 4.50 -26.88 -11.73
CA SER A 549 3.87 -26.03 -12.75
C SER A 549 2.33 -26.10 -12.74
N ALA A 550 1.77 -27.22 -12.26
CA ALA A 550 0.31 -27.37 -12.12
C ALA A 550 -0.30 -26.60 -10.93
N ARG A 551 0.51 -26.13 -9.96
CA ARG A 551 0.04 -25.29 -8.83
C ARG A 551 -0.18 -23.82 -9.20
N TRP A 552 0.22 -23.39 -10.39
CA TRP A 552 0.13 -22.01 -10.86
C TRP A 552 -1.29 -21.62 -11.27
N HIS A 553 -2.14 -22.62 -11.54
CA HIS A 553 -3.57 -22.48 -11.61
C HIS A 553 -4.15 -23.12 -10.35
N ALA A 554 -4.59 -22.31 -9.40
CA ALA A 554 -5.38 -22.80 -8.27
C ALA A 554 -6.85 -22.71 -8.66
N PRO A 555 -7.46 -23.75 -9.26
CA PRO A 555 -8.88 -23.74 -9.54
C PRO A 555 -9.65 -23.63 -8.23
N ALA A 556 -10.82 -22.99 -8.28
CA ALA A 556 -11.68 -22.88 -7.10
C ALA A 556 -11.95 -24.27 -6.47
N PRO A 557 -11.82 -24.43 -5.13
CA PRO A 557 -12.16 -25.68 -4.45
C PRO A 557 -13.58 -26.14 -4.82
N GLY A 558 -13.69 -27.34 -5.40
CA GLY A 558 -14.94 -27.86 -5.95
C GLY A 558 -15.13 -27.67 -7.47
N GLY A 559 -14.12 -27.17 -8.19
CA GLY A 559 -14.05 -27.11 -9.65
C GLY A 559 -12.79 -27.77 -10.22
N ARG A 560 -12.96 -28.70 -11.18
CA ARG A 560 -11.96 -29.56 -11.87
C ARG A 560 -10.95 -30.30 -10.94
N GLY A 561 -11.07 -31.63 -10.86
CA GLY A 561 -10.09 -32.50 -10.17
C GLY A 561 -10.46 -32.98 -8.76
N ALA A 562 -11.68 -32.72 -8.25
CA ALA A 562 -12.14 -33.32 -6.99
C ALA A 562 -12.40 -34.85 -7.07
N LYS A 563 -12.30 -35.42 -8.27
CA LYS A 563 -12.20 -36.85 -8.55
C LYS A 563 -11.21 -37.01 -9.70
N GLU A 564 -10.30 -37.98 -9.58
CA GLU A 564 -9.39 -38.47 -10.64
C GLU A 564 -8.05 -37.72 -10.86
N SER A 565 -7.26 -37.56 -9.79
CA SER A 565 -5.79 -37.58 -9.87
C SER A 565 -5.28 -38.48 -8.75
N GLU A 566 -4.82 -39.68 -9.09
CA GLU A 566 -4.37 -40.72 -8.15
C GLU A 566 -3.02 -40.42 -7.47
N THR A 567 -2.43 -39.24 -7.64
CA THR A 567 -1.20 -38.85 -6.93
C THR A 567 -1.46 -37.69 -5.95
N THR A 568 -1.50 -38.07 -4.66
CA THR A 568 -1.57 -37.24 -3.45
C THR A 568 -2.87 -36.45 -3.20
N LEU A 569 -3.90 -37.16 -2.72
CA LEU A 569 -5.02 -36.54 -2.01
C LEU A 569 -4.49 -35.70 -0.82
N PRO A 570 -4.97 -34.47 -0.59
CA PRO A 570 -4.65 -33.74 0.62
C PRO A 570 -5.17 -34.54 1.83
N ALA A 571 -4.32 -34.92 2.77
CA ALA A 571 -4.73 -35.54 4.02
C ALA A 571 -4.90 -34.46 5.11
N GLY A 572 -5.88 -34.63 6.01
CA GLY A 572 -6.10 -33.76 7.18
C GLY A 572 -7.03 -32.56 6.96
N ASN A 573 -6.81 -31.49 7.73
CA ASN A 573 -7.71 -30.32 7.80
C ASN A 573 -7.97 -29.61 6.46
N SER A 574 -7.01 -29.64 5.53
CA SER A 574 -7.13 -29.03 4.20
C SER A 574 -8.11 -29.77 3.29
N ALA A 575 -8.15 -31.10 3.32
CA ALA A 575 -9.14 -31.89 2.60
C ALA A 575 -10.55 -31.65 3.13
N ASN A 576 -10.70 -31.61 4.46
CA ASN A 576 -11.98 -31.30 5.10
C ASN A 576 -12.47 -29.90 4.72
N ALA A 577 -11.57 -28.92 4.64
CA ALA A 577 -11.89 -27.58 4.20
C ALA A 577 -12.33 -27.54 2.72
N ALA A 578 -11.65 -28.28 1.83
CA ALA A 578 -12.00 -28.39 0.42
C ALA A 578 -13.35 -29.08 0.19
N LEU A 579 -13.64 -30.17 0.91
CA LEU A 579 -14.94 -30.85 0.89
C LEU A 579 -16.07 -29.94 1.38
N THR A 580 -15.83 -29.21 2.46
CA THR A 580 -16.77 -28.23 3.00
C THR A 580 -17.05 -27.12 1.98
N ALA A 581 -16.01 -26.57 1.35
CA ALA A 581 -16.16 -25.55 0.30
C ALA A 581 -16.97 -26.07 -0.90
N ALA A 582 -16.72 -27.30 -1.34
CA ALA A 582 -17.47 -27.93 -2.43
C ALA A 582 -18.96 -28.13 -2.07
N ALA A 583 -19.27 -28.53 -0.83
CA ALA A 583 -20.65 -28.68 -0.36
C ALA A 583 -21.39 -27.32 -0.30
N VAL A 584 -20.70 -26.26 0.16
CA VAL A 584 -21.23 -24.89 0.16
C VAL A 584 -21.50 -24.42 -1.27
N ALA A 585 -20.56 -24.66 -2.20
CA ALA A 585 -20.72 -24.30 -3.61
C ALA A 585 -21.92 -25.00 -4.26
N LYS A 586 -22.12 -26.29 -3.97
CA LYS A 586 -23.29 -27.06 -4.46
C LYS A 586 -24.60 -26.50 -3.92
N THR A 587 -24.64 -26.13 -2.64
CA THR A 587 -25.81 -25.51 -2.00
C THR A 587 -26.12 -24.15 -2.61
N ALA A 588 -25.08 -23.33 -2.84
CA ALA A 588 -25.20 -22.03 -3.50
C ALA A 588 -25.71 -22.16 -4.94
N ALA A 589 -25.22 -23.15 -5.71
CA ALA A 589 -25.69 -23.42 -7.07
C ALA A 589 -27.17 -23.84 -7.10
N ALA A 590 -27.59 -24.72 -6.20
CA ALA A 590 -29.00 -25.13 -6.07
C ALA A 590 -29.90 -23.93 -5.70
N ARG A 591 -29.42 -23.06 -4.81
CA ARG A 591 -30.13 -21.83 -4.44
C ARG A 591 -30.22 -20.86 -5.62
N ARG A 592 -29.12 -20.63 -6.35
CA ARG A 592 -29.06 -19.81 -7.57
C ARG A 592 -30.09 -20.28 -8.60
N LYS A 593 -30.15 -21.59 -8.87
CA LYS A 593 -31.16 -22.19 -9.75
C LYS A 593 -32.58 -21.91 -9.28
N THR A 594 -32.84 -22.11 -7.99
CA THR A 594 -34.17 -21.92 -7.40
C THR A 594 -34.65 -20.47 -7.51
N VAL A 595 -33.81 -19.48 -7.19
CA VAL A 595 -34.23 -18.08 -7.21
C VAL A 595 -34.50 -17.57 -8.64
N PHE A 596 -33.66 -17.92 -9.62
CA PHE A 596 -33.88 -17.52 -11.01
C PHE A 596 -35.11 -18.19 -11.63
N THR A 597 -35.35 -19.47 -11.30
CA THR A 597 -36.53 -20.19 -11.76
C THR A 597 -37.81 -19.56 -11.19
N LYS A 598 -37.84 -19.29 -9.88
CA LYS A 598 -39.00 -18.69 -9.20
C LYS A 598 -39.31 -17.27 -9.68
N ALA A 599 -38.28 -16.49 -10.02
CA ALA A 599 -38.45 -15.14 -10.55
C ALA A 599 -38.85 -15.10 -12.04
N GLY A 600 -38.90 -16.24 -12.74
CA GLY A 600 -39.29 -16.31 -14.15
C GLY A 600 -38.30 -15.61 -15.09
N VAL A 601 -37.00 -15.71 -14.80
CA VAL A 601 -35.93 -15.07 -15.58
C VAL A 601 -35.77 -15.76 -16.94
N PRO A 602 -35.71 -15.00 -18.07
CA PRO A 602 -35.51 -15.58 -19.40
C PRO A 602 -34.10 -16.18 -19.55
N LYS A 603 -33.91 -17.00 -20.60
CA LYS A 603 -32.61 -17.65 -20.88
C LYS A 603 -32.06 -18.44 -19.67
N LEU A 604 -32.97 -19.11 -18.94
CA LEU A 604 -32.68 -19.75 -17.65
C LEU A 604 -31.49 -20.73 -17.70
N ALA A 605 -31.35 -21.50 -18.78
CA ALA A 605 -30.24 -22.44 -18.97
C ALA A 605 -28.85 -21.75 -18.92
N GLU A 606 -28.79 -20.49 -19.36
CA GLU A 606 -27.56 -19.71 -19.44
C GLU A 606 -27.26 -19.04 -18.10
N VAL A 607 -28.28 -18.46 -17.45
CA VAL A 607 -28.12 -17.67 -16.21
C VAL A 607 -27.90 -18.55 -14.97
N ILE A 608 -28.45 -19.77 -14.93
CA ILE A 608 -28.31 -20.68 -13.77
C ILE A 608 -26.83 -20.94 -13.47
N ASN A 609 -26.05 -21.29 -14.49
CA ASN A 609 -24.62 -21.59 -14.35
C ASN A 609 -23.73 -20.44 -14.87
N ALA A 610 -24.33 -19.32 -15.27
CA ALA A 610 -23.64 -18.20 -15.92
C ALA A 610 -22.82 -18.60 -17.17
N ARG A 611 -23.28 -19.61 -17.91
CA ARG A 611 -22.54 -20.28 -19.00
C ARG A 611 -21.15 -20.82 -18.58
N VAL A 612 -20.90 -20.95 -17.28
CA VAL A 612 -19.69 -21.55 -16.73
C VAL A 612 -19.89 -23.06 -16.67
N THR A 613 -19.00 -23.79 -17.33
CA THR A 613 -19.00 -25.26 -17.37
C THR A 613 -17.58 -25.81 -17.31
N VAL A 614 -17.43 -27.13 -17.29
CA VAL A 614 -16.11 -27.77 -17.41
C VAL A 614 -15.43 -27.46 -18.75
N LEU A 615 -16.22 -27.29 -19.81
CA LEU A 615 -15.72 -26.96 -21.17
C LEU A 615 -15.46 -25.46 -21.35
N ARG A 616 -16.26 -24.61 -20.69
CA ARG A 616 -16.11 -23.15 -20.67
C ARG A 616 -15.99 -22.66 -19.22
N PRO A 617 -14.83 -22.84 -18.56
CA PRO A 617 -14.60 -22.25 -17.25
C PRO A 617 -14.58 -20.72 -17.36
N ILE A 618 -14.90 -20.03 -16.27
CA ILE A 618 -14.63 -18.60 -16.13
C ILE A 618 -13.15 -18.42 -15.79
N ARG A 619 -12.50 -17.43 -16.40
CA ARG A 619 -11.08 -17.10 -16.27
C ARG A 619 -10.89 -15.59 -16.11
N ILE A 620 -9.74 -15.20 -15.56
CA ILE A 620 -9.27 -13.81 -15.65
C ILE A 620 -9.12 -13.45 -17.14
N GLY A 621 -9.58 -12.25 -17.51
CA GLY A 621 -9.67 -11.77 -18.89
C GLY A 621 -11.02 -12.04 -19.57
N ASP A 622 -11.91 -12.82 -18.97
CA ASP A 622 -13.23 -13.08 -19.55
C ASP A 622 -14.16 -11.87 -19.42
N TYR A 623 -14.99 -11.70 -20.44
CA TYR A 623 -16.09 -10.74 -20.42
C TYR A 623 -17.41 -11.41 -20.04
N GLY A 624 -18.27 -10.67 -19.34
CA GLY A 624 -19.58 -11.16 -18.95
C GLY A 624 -20.60 -10.07 -18.71
N VAL A 625 -21.86 -10.50 -18.55
CA VAL A 625 -22.98 -9.64 -18.17
C VAL A 625 -23.12 -9.65 -16.66
N VAL A 626 -23.20 -8.47 -16.05
CA VAL A 626 -23.38 -8.30 -14.61
C VAL A 626 -24.63 -7.47 -14.32
N LEU A 627 -25.28 -7.77 -13.20
CA LEU A 627 -26.31 -6.92 -12.61
C LEU A 627 -25.75 -6.25 -11.35
N THR A 628 -25.63 -4.93 -11.37
CA THR A 628 -25.18 -4.13 -10.23
C THR A 628 -26.30 -3.20 -9.76
N THR A 629 -26.14 -2.69 -8.55
CA THR A 629 -27.05 -1.71 -7.97
C THR A 629 -26.24 -0.49 -7.58
N ARG A 630 -26.69 0.70 -7.99
CA ARG A 630 -26.11 2.00 -7.62
C ARG A 630 -27.18 2.82 -6.91
N GLY A 631 -27.10 2.88 -5.58
CA GLY A 631 -28.21 3.35 -4.74
C GLY A 631 -29.48 2.54 -5.05
N VAL A 632 -30.55 3.24 -5.42
CA VAL A 632 -31.84 2.64 -5.79
C VAL A 632 -31.88 2.12 -7.25
N MET A 633 -30.95 2.56 -8.10
CA MET A 633 -30.92 2.17 -9.51
C MET A 633 -30.30 0.78 -9.71
N ILE A 634 -30.96 -0.05 -10.53
CA ILE A 634 -30.44 -1.36 -10.94
C ILE A 634 -29.96 -1.24 -12.37
N GLU A 635 -28.71 -1.59 -12.58
CA GLU A 635 -28.06 -1.46 -13.89
C GLU A 635 -27.55 -2.81 -14.33
N MET A 636 -27.81 -3.13 -15.59
CA MET A 636 -27.24 -4.29 -16.25
C MET A 636 -26.13 -3.82 -17.18
N LEU A 637 -24.94 -4.36 -16.99
CA LEU A 637 -23.70 -3.84 -17.55
C LEU A 637 -22.86 -4.97 -18.12
N ILE A 638 -21.87 -4.61 -18.94
CA ILE A 638 -20.81 -5.52 -19.36
C ILE A 638 -19.64 -5.36 -18.41
N CYS A 639 -18.91 -6.45 -18.19
CA CYS A 639 -17.76 -6.43 -17.32
C CYS A 639 -16.59 -7.23 -17.90
N LEU A 640 -15.38 -6.86 -17.49
CA LEU A 640 -14.14 -7.61 -17.70
C LEU A 640 -13.66 -8.15 -16.35
N VAL A 641 -13.51 -9.46 -16.24
CA VAL A 641 -13.02 -10.12 -15.02
C VAL A 641 -11.52 -9.96 -14.92
N PHE A 642 -11.02 -9.33 -13.86
CA PHE A 642 -9.58 -9.19 -13.63
C PHE A 642 -9.10 -9.91 -12.35
N GLN A 643 -10.01 -10.29 -11.45
CA GLN A 643 -9.67 -11.08 -10.27
C GLN A 643 -10.85 -11.92 -9.80
N MET A 644 -10.56 -13.10 -9.26
CA MET A 644 -11.55 -13.98 -8.64
C MET A 644 -11.03 -14.55 -7.34
N HIS A 645 -11.95 -14.80 -6.40
CA HIS A 645 -11.61 -15.46 -5.13
C HIS A 645 -12.54 -16.62 -4.83
N ALA A 646 -12.01 -17.67 -4.23
CA ALA A 646 -12.78 -18.74 -3.60
C ALA A 646 -12.59 -18.71 -2.08
N LYS A 647 -13.62 -19.12 -1.34
CA LYS A 647 -13.58 -19.17 0.12
C LYS A 647 -13.11 -20.55 0.58
N GLY A 648 -12.18 -20.60 1.52
CA GLY A 648 -11.82 -21.83 2.23
C GLY A 648 -12.99 -22.41 3.04
N GLY A 649 -12.83 -23.61 3.59
CA GLY A 649 -13.87 -24.24 4.41
C GLY A 649 -14.24 -23.44 5.67
N GLY A 650 -15.54 -23.39 6.01
CA GLY A 650 -16.09 -22.77 7.22
C GLY A 650 -16.70 -21.36 7.03
N LYS A 651 -17.54 -20.91 7.99
CA LYS A 651 -18.23 -19.58 7.98
C LYS A 651 -17.22 -18.41 7.91
N HIS A 652 -16.05 -18.57 8.51
CA HIS A 652 -14.97 -17.56 8.55
C HIS A 652 -13.75 -17.93 7.68
N GLY A 653 -13.93 -18.82 6.69
CA GLY A 653 -12.87 -19.19 5.75
C GLY A 653 -12.31 -17.98 4.99
N THR A 654 -11.01 -17.97 4.75
CA THR A 654 -10.32 -16.91 4.02
C THR A 654 -10.65 -16.93 2.53
N HIS A 655 -10.71 -15.75 1.91
CA HIS A 655 -10.89 -15.57 0.47
C HIS A 655 -9.53 -15.65 -0.23
N HIS A 656 -9.26 -16.75 -0.92
CA HIS A 656 -8.02 -16.96 -1.66
C HIS A 656 -8.22 -16.66 -3.14
N PRO A 657 -7.26 -16.03 -3.83
CA PRO A 657 -7.37 -15.79 -5.27
C PRO A 657 -7.42 -17.12 -6.03
N VAL A 658 -8.12 -17.12 -7.15
CA VAL A 658 -8.21 -18.24 -8.09
C VAL A 658 -8.12 -17.71 -9.51
N THR A 659 -7.47 -18.47 -10.40
CA THR A 659 -7.30 -18.08 -11.80
C THR A 659 -8.50 -18.44 -12.66
N ASP A 660 -9.19 -19.51 -12.28
CA ASP A 660 -10.31 -20.07 -13.02
C ASP A 660 -11.30 -20.84 -12.13
N SER A 661 -12.51 -21.03 -12.63
CA SER A 661 -13.51 -21.90 -12.02
C SER A 661 -14.43 -22.52 -13.07
N VAL A 662 -14.75 -23.80 -12.90
CA VAL A 662 -15.79 -24.50 -13.70
C VAL A 662 -17.18 -24.39 -13.07
N ASN A 663 -17.31 -23.73 -11.93
CA ASN A 663 -18.57 -23.51 -11.22
C ASN A 663 -18.62 -22.08 -10.66
N ILE A 664 -19.49 -21.24 -11.22
CA ILE A 664 -19.67 -19.86 -10.75
C ILE A 664 -19.99 -19.78 -9.25
N SER A 665 -20.69 -20.77 -8.70
CA SER A 665 -21.08 -20.80 -7.28
C SER A 665 -19.97 -21.30 -6.35
N ALA A 666 -18.83 -21.77 -6.88
CA ALA A 666 -17.62 -22.06 -6.10
C ALA A 666 -16.80 -20.79 -5.81
N LEU A 667 -17.02 -19.74 -6.59
CA LEU A 667 -16.44 -18.43 -6.32
C LEU A 667 -17.14 -17.79 -5.12
N SER A 668 -16.42 -16.91 -4.47
CA SER A 668 -16.86 -16.14 -3.31
C SER A 668 -16.97 -14.65 -3.62
N LYS A 669 -16.05 -14.14 -4.45
CA LYS A 669 -15.97 -12.78 -4.95
C LYS A 669 -15.41 -12.77 -6.36
N ILE A 670 -15.83 -11.81 -7.16
CA ILE A 670 -15.34 -11.55 -8.52
C ILE A 670 -15.07 -10.05 -8.60
N SER A 671 -13.85 -9.65 -8.93
CA SER A 671 -13.50 -8.26 -9.19
C SER A 671 -13.51 -8.03 -10.69
N VAL A 672 -14.24 -7.00 -11.12
CA VAL A 672 -14.48 -6.72 -12.52
C VAL A 672 -14.33 -5.23 -12.83
N GLN A 673 -13.89 -4.90 -14.05
CA GLN A 673 -14.07 -3.57 -14.61
C GLN A 673 -15.45 -3.51 -15.28
N ILE A 674 -16.15 -2.40 -15.15
CA ILE A 674 -17.52 -2.19 -15.62
C ILE A 674 -17.53 -1.34 -16.89
N PHE A 675 -18.38 -1.71 -17.85
CA PHE A 675 -18.63 -1.01 -19.10
C PHE A 675 -20.13 -0.72 -19.22
N GLU A 676 -20.46 0.54 -19.52
CA GLU A 676 -21.84 1.00 -19.56
C GLU A 676 -22.34 1.14 -20.99
N LYS A 677 -23.58 0.72 -21.24
CA LYS A 677 -24.18 0.78 -22.56
C LYS A 677 -24.34 2.22 -23.03
N VAL A 678 -23.94 2.49 -24.28
CA VAL A 678 -24.16 3.79 -24.95
C VAL A 678 -25.31 3.68 -25.94
N HIS A 679 -25.10 2.98 -27.06
CA HIS A 679 -26.10 2.78 -28.09
C HIS A 679 -25.88 1.43 -28.78
N GLY A 680 -26.96 0.79 -29.23
CA GLY A 680 -26.86 -0.48 -29.97
C GLY A 680 -26.08 -1.55 -29.19
N ALA A 681 -24.96 -1.98 -29.76
CA ALA A 681 -24.01 -2.95 -29.20
C ALA A 681 -22.76 -2.31 -28.58
N GLN A 682 -22.70 -0.98 -28.49
CA GLN A 682 -21.54 -0.23 -28.00
C GLN A 682 -21.65 0.10 -26.51
N PHE A 683 -20.52 -0.03 -25.82
CA PHE A 683 -20.37 0.21 -24.39
C PHE A 683 -19.15 1.10 -24.15
N ARG A 684 -19.21 2.03 -23.21
CA ARG A 684 -18.11 2.94 -22.87
C ARG A 684 -17.26 2.41 -21.71
N THR A 685 -15.97 2.75 -21.74
CA THR A 685 -14.98 2.37 -20.72
C THR A 685 -15.10 3.19 -19.43
N ILE A 686 -15.56 4.44 -19.53
CA ILE A 686 -15.79 5.35 -18.40
C ILE A 686 -17.31 5.53 -18.24
N PRO A 687 -17.93 4.83 -17.29
CA PRO A 687 -19.36 4.99 -17.01
C PRO A 687 -19.72 6.37 -16.46
N THR A 688 -20.98 6.78 -16.56
CA THR A 688 -21.53 7.99 -15.91
C THR A 688 -21.20 7.97 -14.41
N ALA A 689 -21.07 6.78 -13.81
CA ALA A 689 -20.76 6.65 -12.39
C ALA A 689 -19.42 7.24 -11.96
N THR A 690 -18.41 7.14 -12.82
CA THR A 690 -17.04 7.60 -12.55
C THR A 690 -16.62 8.72 -13.51
N ALA A 691 -17.53 9.19 -14.36
CA ALA A 691 -17.28 10.24 -15.35
C ALA A 691 -16.81 11.56 -14.74
N MET A 692 -17.24 11.90 -13.51
CA MET A 692 -16.76 13.12 -12.84
C MET A 692 -15.25 13.14 -12.68
N LEU A 693 -14.66 11.98 -12.39
CA LEU A 693 -13.22 11.82 -12.19
C LEU A 693 -12.50 11.21 -13.41
N GLN A 694 -13.23 10.96 -14.51
CA GLN A 694 -12.71 10.32 -15.73
C GLN A 694 -12.00 8.98 -15.47
N THR A 695 -12.46 8.20 -14.48
CA THR A 695 -11.84 6.91 -14.12
C THR A 695 -12.63 5.70 -14.59
N LYS A 696 -11.95 4.55 -14.70
CA LYS A 696 -12.59 3.25 -14.90
C LYS A 696 -13.48 2.91 -13.69
N GLN A 697 -14.67 2.38 -13.94
CA GLN A 697 -15.49 1.83 -12.87
C GLN A 697 -15.08 0.38 -12.58
N LEU A 698 -14.82 0.10 -11.32
CA LEU A 698 -14.44 -1.20 -10.79
C LEU A 698 -15.59 -1.72 -9.92
N ALA A 699 -15.75 -3.04 -9.82
CA ALA A 699 -16.76 -3.62 -8.95
C ALA A 699 -16.27 -4.92 -8.33
N HIS A 700 -16.50 -5.08 -7.03
CA HIS A 700 -16.18 -6.30 -6.29
C HIS A 700 -17.48 -7.03 -5.92
N ILE A 701 -17.92 -7.91 -6.82
CA ILE A 701 -19.27 -8.47 -6.84
C ILE A 701 -19.33 -9.88 -6.22
N LEU A 702 -20.53 -10.27 -5.80
CA LEU A 702 -20.83 -11.66 -5.46
C LEU A 702 -21.12 -12.46 -6.74
N PRO A 703 -20.88 -13.78 -6.76
CA PRO A 703 -21.14 -14.60 -7.94
C PRO A 703 -22.58 -14.52 -8.45
N ILE A 704 -23.58 -14.30 -7.56
CA ILE A 704 -25.00 -14.15 -7.94
C ILE A 704 -25.26 -12.93 -8.84
N ASN A 705 -24.42 -11.89 -8.75
CA ASN A 705 -24.50 -10.69 -9.58
C ASN A 705 -23.95 -10.92 -11.00
N PHE A 706 -23.04 -11.89 -11.17
CA PHE A 706 -22.52 -12.27 -12.48
C PHE A 706 -23.54 -13.18 -13.18
N LEU A 707 -24.14 -12.70 -14.28
CA LEU A 707 -25.29 -13.34 -14.92
C LEU A 707 -24.85 -14.42 -15.92
N CYS A 708 -23.95 -14.10 -16.85
CA CYS A 708 -23.43 -15.03 -17.84
C CYS A 708 -22.14 -14.53 -18.49
N LEU A 709 -21.30 -15.46 -18.97
CA LEU A 709 -20.17 -15.18 -19.85
C LEU A 709 -20.66 -14.78 -21.26
N LEU A 710 -19.91 -13.91 -21.92
CA LEU A 710 -20.12 -13.65 -23.35
C LEU A 710 -19.70 -14.87 -24.19
N SER A 711 -20.39 -15.09 -25.31
CA SER A 711 -20.04 -16.12 -26.30
C SER A 711 -18.70 -15.80 -26.97
N THR A 712 -18.47 -14.51 -27.24
CA THR A 712 -17.30 -14.00 -27.96
C THR A 712 -16.67 -12.83 -27.22
N SER A 713 -15.34 -12.70 -27.30
CA SER A 713 -14.67 -11.50 -26.81
C SER A 713 -15.16 -10.28 -27.61
N PRO A 714 -15.57 -9.20 -26.93
CA PRO A 714 -16.01 -7.99 -27.61
C PRO A 714 -14.87 -7.34 -28.38
N LYS A 715 -15.21 -6.61 -29.43
CA LYS A 715 -14.24 -5.79 -30.17
C LYS A 715 -13.89 -4.57 -29.32
N VAL A 716 -12.61 -4.41 -28.98
CA VAL A 716 -12.13 -3.26 -28.23
C VAL A 716 -12.06 -2.05 -29.16
N LEU A 717 -12.68 -0.94 -28.75
CA LEU A 717 -12.66 0.36 -29.40
C LEU A 717 -11.82 1.32 -28.57
N SER A 718 -11.42 2.47 -29.13
CA SER A 718 -10.63 3.49 -28.41
C SER A 718 -11.31 3.99 -27.13
N THR A 719 -12.62 4.13 -27.13
CA THR A 719 -13.41 4.67 -26.01
C THR A 719 -14.33 3.64 -25.34
N GLY A 720 -14.24 2.36 -25.74
CA GLY A 720 -15.25 1.40 -25.35
C GLY A 720 -15.09 0.00 -25.93
N LEU A 721 -16.21 -0.71 -26.00
CA LEU A 721 -16.34 -2.08 -26.48
C LEU A 721 -17.55 -2.19 -27.40
N GLU A 722 -17.48 -3.09 -28.37
CA GLU A 722 -18.59 -3.48 -29.23
C GLU A 722 -18.87 -4.99 -29.10
N LEU A 723 -20.11 -5.34 -28.77
CA LEU A 723 -20.55 -6.73 -28.65
C LEU A 723 -20.84 -7.34 -30.02
N SER A 724 -20.70 -8.67 -30.13
CA SER A 724 -21.20 -9.43 -31.28
C SER A 724 -22.73 -9.35 -31.37
N ALA A 725 -23.29 -9.66 -32.55
CA ALA A 725 -24.74 -9.65 -32.75
C ALA A 725 -25.46 -10.62 -31.79
N GLU A 726 -24.88 -11.81 -31.58
CA GLU A 726 -25.41 -12.83 -30.66
C GLU A 726 -25.41 -12.34 -29.21
N ASP A 727 -24.28 -11.80 -28.73
CA ASP A 727 -24.15 -11.30 -27.37
C ASP A 727 -25.01 -10.04 -27.14
N SER A 728 -25.21 -9.21 -28.18
CA SER A 728 -26.10 -8.05 -28.16
C SER A 728 -27.57 -8.46 -28.00
N GLU A 729 -28.02 -9.50 -28.70
CA GLU A 729 -29.38 -10.03 -28.55
C GLU A 729 -29.61 -10.65 -27.17
N HIS A 730 -28.62 -11.40 -26.66
CA HIS A 730 -28.65 -11.94 -25.31
C HIS A 730 -28.73 -10.84 -24.25
N PHE A 731 -27.89 -9.79 -24.38
CA PHE A 731 -27.95 -8.64 -23.51
C PHE A 731 -29.34 -7.97 -23.57
N LYS A 732 -29.89 -7.69 -24.76
CA LYS A 732 -31.23 -7.07 -24.88
C LYS A 732 -32.33 -7.91 -24.20
N THR A 733 -32.27 -9.23 -24.36
CA THR A 733 -33.24 -10.15 -23.74
C THR A 733 -33.19 -10.10 -22.21
N LEU A 734 -31.99 -10.11 -21.63
CA LEU A 734 -31.81 -10.01 -20.18
C LEU A 734 -32.16 -8.60 -19.65
N ALA A 735 -31.86 -7.56 -20.43
CA ALA A 735 -32.16 -6.17 -20.08
C ALA A 735 -33.68 -5.96 -19.92
N GLY A 736 -34.49 -6.59 -20.77
CA GLY A 736 -35.95 -6.58 -20.67
C GLY A 736 -36.51 -7.30 -19.43
N ALA A 737 -35.67 -8.00 -18.65
CA ALA A 737 -36.05 -8.74 -17.45
C ALA A 737 -35.30 -8.29 -16.18
N VAL A 738 -34.77 -7.06 -16.16
CA VAL A 738 -34.01 -6.50 -15.02
C VAL A 738 -34.78 -6.59 -13.70
N ASP A 739 -36.08 -6.31 -13.68
CA ASP A 739 -36.88 -6.40 -12.44
C ASP A 739 -36.94 -7.82 -11.88
N LYS A 740 -37.07 -8.81 -12.77
CA LYS A 740 -37.09 -10.23 -12.39
C LYS A 740 -35.72 -10.68 -11.87
N LEU A 741 -34.65 -10.25 -12.54
CA LEU A 741 -33.29 -10.50 -12.10
C LEU A 741 -33.04 -9.88 -10.72
N ASN A 742 -33.44 -8.62 -10.50
CA ASN A 742 -33.33 -7.95 -9.22
C ASN A 742 -34.14 -8.65 -8.11
N ALA A 743 -35.37 -9.10 -8.41
CA ALA A 743 -36.17 -9.88 -7.47
C ALA A 743 -35.49 -11.20 -7.07
N ALA A 744 -34.82 -11.87 -8.03
CA ALA A 744 -34.02 -13.06 -7.75
C ALA A 744 -32.82 -12.74 -6.84
N LEU A 745 -32.09 -11.65 -7.09
CA LEU A 745 -30.97 -11.20 -6.27
C LEU A 745 -31.42 -10.85 -4.83
N LYS A 746 -32.51 -10.10 -4.67
CA LYS A 746 -33.10 -9.78 -3.36
C LYS A 746 -33.51 -11.05 -2.60
N SER A 747 -34.13 -12.01 -3.29
CA SER A 747 -34.50 -13.30 -2.71
C SER A 747 -33.29 -14.14 -2.31
N PHE A 748 -32.20 -14.05 -3.06
CA PHE A 748 -30.94 -14.69 -2.71
C PHE A 748 -30.33 -14.10 -1.43
N ARG A 749 -30.52 -12.81 -1.15
CA ARG A 749 -30.01 -12.14 0.05
C ARG A 749 -30.88 -12.35 1.31
N LYS A 750 -32.21 -12.44 1.18
CA LYS A 750 -33.20 -12.47 2.28
C LYS A 750 -33.15 -13.66 3.29
N ARG A 751 -32.12 -14.51 3.32
CA ARG A 751 -32.05 -15.60 4.30
C ARG A 751 -30.63 -15.80 4.85
N GLY A 752 -30.44 -15.17 6.01
CA GLY A 752 -29.33 -15.34 6.97
C GLY A 752 -29.77 -15.20 8.45
N LYS A 753 -31.00 -14.76 8.76
CA LYS A 753 -31.54 -14.77 10.13
C LYS A 753 -31.91 -16.21 10.54
N VAL A 754 -30.96 -16.92 11.15
CA VAL A 754 -31.24 -17.96 12.13
C VAL A 754 -31.28 -17.25 13.48
N ALA A 755 -32.33 -17.49 14.27
CA ALA A 755 -32.53 -16.86 15.56
C ALA A 755 -31.35 -17.17 16.50
N GLY A 756 -30.62 -16.13 16.90
CA GLY A 756 -29.50 -16.25 17.85
C GLY A 756 -28.37 -15.22 17.74
N ASP A 757 -28.26 -14.45 16.66
CA ASP A 757 -27.12 -13.54 16.43
C ASP A 757 -27.60 -12.08 16.24
N GLU A 758 -27.46 -11.25 17.27
CA GLU A 758 -27.38 -9.79 17.13
C GLU A 758 -25.97 -9.43 16.66
N GLU A 759 -25.82 -9.13 15.37
CA GLU A 759 -24.74 -8.26 14.87
C GLU A 759 -25.40 -7.14 14.07
N ASP A 760 -25.15 -5.90 14.51
CA ASP A 760 -25.60 -4.64 13.91
C ASP A 760 -25.23 -4.55 12.43
N TYR A 761 -26.15 -4.99 11.57
CA TYR A 761 -26.35 -4.37 10.28
C TYR A 761 -27.31 -3.20 10.50
N ASN A 762 -26.75 -2.00 10.70
CA ASN A 762 -27.55 -0.78 10.63
C ASN A 762 -28.20 -0.71 9.25
N GLU A 763 -29.52 -0.92 9.23
CA GLU A 763 -30.43 -0.54 8.15
C GLU A 763 -30.42 0.99 8.04
N GLY A 764 -29.36 1.52 7.43
CA GLY A 764 -29.20 2.93 7.11
C GLY A 764 -28.60 3.17 5.73
N ASP A 765 -28.51 2.13 4.88
CA ASP A 765 -27.98 2.19 3.52
C ASP A 765 -29.13 2.16 2.51
N MET A 766 -29.53 3.34 2.03
CA MET A 766 -30.17 3.54 0.72
C MET A 766 -29.38 4.56 -0.09
#